data_AF-A0A251XRL0-F1
#
_entry.id   AF-A0A251XRL0-F1
#
_cell.length_a   1.000
_cell.length_b   1.000
_cell.length_c   1.000
_cell.angle_alpha   90.00
_cell.angle_beta   90.00
_cell.angle_gamma   90.00
#
_symmetry.space_group_name_H-M   'P 1'
#
loop_
_entity.id
_entity.type
_entity.pdbx_description
1 polymer ?
#
loop_
_entity_poly.entity_id
_entity_poly.type
_entity_poly.pdbx_seq_one_letter_code
_entity_poly.pdbx_strand_id
1 'polypeptide(L)'
;MDHLHLGIHRHPKGVAVTHRSAAAFVDAEARLFLRDEPIGPGDRVLAGLSVAFDASCEEMWLAWRHGACLVPAPRSLVRSGMDLGPWLITHGVTVVSTVPTLAALWPAESLENVRLLIFGGEACPPELAERLATDGREVWNTYGPTEATVVACAAPLGGPGPVRIGLPLDGWMLAVVDAEGARVPEGGVGELIIGGVGLARYLDPAKDAEKYAPFPALGWDRAYRSGDLVRFEEAGLVFQGRADDQVKVGGRRIELGEIEAALQALHDVQGAAVAVRTTGAGNPVLVGYVVPRDAAAFSREDAVRRLRAALPAALVPLLGVVDALPTRTSGKVDRAALPWPLPGATGDEGAGLDAELRPLAEMWSASLGTPVASADADFFDLGGGSLSAALLVARIRTLDPEFTVADVYAHPRLGAMHAAIAGRAPRAERTRPRVDVRPTPRRAQWIQTLLGVPLLALQSLRWLALLLTGSALLHPLGGFDALPVVSWWLLAPGLLVFATPFGRMAIAAAAARLLLRGLEPGDHPRGGRWHLRIWLAEQVAQQIGAVGLAGAPWIAYYARALGARIADDVDLHTLPPVTGMLRIGRGASVEPEVDLSGYWIDGDTVRVGAIRIGAGSTVGTRSTLLPGTRIGKGAEIAPGSAVFGRVPAGQRWAGSPAAREGRARVWWPEHRPPRNTRWVAAYGVASVATALVPVVGFAAGGGILAAAIRGSADLADVGWRSLGALVPAVLLTGLVLALLVVAAVRLLGLGVTEGVHAVRSRVGWQLWSTERLLDLARTLLFPLYAGLFTPVWLRLLGARVGKDVEASTVLLIPAMTTIRDGAFLADDTLVAGYELGGGWMRVARAEIGQRAFLGNSGMAGPGHRVPKDGLVAVLSAAPTKSKAGSSWLGSPPVRLRRTVAAADDSRTFRPPARLRVARILWELLRVVPVIVTCAIGWAVLVTLAALTAAWGPLVAFLLGGVVLLAAGAVAAGVSTAAKWILIGRVRAAEHPLWSSFVWRSEVSDVFTEMVAAPWFASSAAGTPALVWWLRSLGARIGPGVWCDSHWLPEADLVTLGRASTINAGASCRRICSMIGS
;
A
#
# COMPACT_ATOMS: atom_id res chain seq x y z
N MET A 1 -31.67 -39.07 57.73
CA MET A 1 -30.33 -39.58 58.06
C MET A 1 -29.52 -39.69 56.79
N ASP A 2 -28.52 -38.88 56.48
CA ASP A 2 -28.04 -37.59 56.99
C ASP A 2 -26.98 -37.08 55.98
N HIS A 3 -27.06 -35.77 55.67
CA HIS A 3 -25.99 -34.74 55.56
C HIS A 3 -24.56 -35.12 55.07
N LEU A 4 -23.76 -34.35 54.29
CA LEU A 4 -23.57 -32.93 53.89
C LEU A 4 -22.85 -32.92 52.49
N HIS A 5 -22.96 -32.00 51.51
CA HIS A 5 -22.89 -30.52 51.35
C HIS A 5 -21.49 -29.87 51.16
N LEU A 6 -21.20 -29.39 49.93
CA LEU A 6 -20.48 -28.14 49.49
C LEU A 6 -19.90 -28.32 48.05
N GLY A 7 -20.09 -27.48 47.01
CA GLY A 7 -20.79 -26.19 46.85
C GLY A 7 -21.18 -25.87 45.39
N ILE A 8 -22.38 -25.27 45.28
CA ILE A 8 -23.02 -24.41 44.24
C ILE A 8 -22.83 -24.75 42.75
N HIS A 9 -23.74 -25.58 42.23
CA HIS A 9 -24.05 -25.78 40.81
C HIS A 9 -25.01 -24.69 40.29
N ARG A 10 -24.79 -24.12 39.08
CA ARG A 10 -25.86 -23.41 38.34
C ARG A 10 -26.37 -24.30 37.20
N HIS A 11 -27.55 -24.89 37.39
CA HIS A 11 -28.33 -25.54 36.33
C HIS A 11 -28.83 -24.50 35.30
N PRO A 12 -28.96 -24.86 34.00
CA PRO A 12 -29.58 -23.97 33.01
C PRO A 12 -31.00 -23.59 33.43
N LYS A 13 -31.36 -22.32 33.22
CA LYS A 13 -32.69 -21.78 33.58
C LYS A 13 -33.58 -21.81 32.35
N GLY A 14 -34.54 -22.74 32.30
CA GLY A 14 -35.52 -22.77 31.22
C GLY A 14 -36.58 -21.68 31.41
N VAL A 15 -36.79 -20.84 30.39
CA VAL A 15 -37.86 -19.83 30.33
C VAL A 15 -39.02 -20.41 29.51
N ALA A 16 -40.20 -20.44 30.10
CA ALA A 16 -41.44 -20.89 29.46
C ALA A 16 -42.32 -19.69 29.12
N VAL A 17 -42.37 -19.34 27.84
CA VAL A 17 -43.26 -18.33 27.26
C VAL A 17 -44.64 -18.95 27.01
N THR A 18 -45.71 -18.24 27.35
CA THR A 18 -47.08 -18.73 27.12
C THR A 18 -47.59 -18.36 25.72
N HIS A 19 -48.53 -19.13 25.16
CA HIS A 19 -49.19 -18.75 23.91
C HIS A 19 -49.88 -17.39 23.98
N ARG A 20 -50.38 -16.99 25.16
CA ARG A 20 -50.98 -15.66 25.37
C ARG A 20 -49.93 -14.55 25.21
N SER A 21 -48.76 -14.71 25.80
CA SER A 21 -47.65 -13.76 25.70
C SER A 21 -47.13 -13.67 24.26
N ALA A 22 -46.98 -14.81 23.59
CA ALA A 22 -46.60 -14.87 22.18
C ALA A 22 -47.64 -14.17 21.29
N ALA A 23 -48.93 -14.49 21.42
CA ALA A 23 -49.99 -13.87 20.62
C ALA A 23 -50.07 -12.35 20.84
N ALA A 24 -49.93 -11.90 22.10
CA ALA A 24 -49.89 -10.47 22.42
C ALA A 24 -48.69 -9.77 21.77
N PHE A 25 -47.52 -10.42 21.74
CA PHE A 25 -46.32 -9.89 21.10
C PHE A 25 -46.50 -9.75 19.59
N VAL A 26 -47.01 -10.79 18.93
CA VAL A 26 -47.32 -10.77 17.49
C VAL A 26 -48.28 -9.63 17.14
N ASP A 27 -49.31 -9.42 17.96
CA ASP A 27 -50.27 -8.33 17.75
C ASP A 27 -49.69 -6.94 18.03
N ALA A 28 -48.77 -6.82 18.98
CA ALA A 28 -48.09 -5.57 19.29
C ALA A 28 -47.12 -5.15 18.18
N GLU A 29 -46.28 -6.06 17.69
CA GLU A 29 -45.37 -5.78 16.56
C GLU A 29 -46.10 -5.44 15.27
N ALA A 30 -47.19 -6.16 14.97
CA ALA A 30 -47.99 -5.92 13.78
C ALA A 30 -48.64 -4.52 13.76
N ARG A 31 -48.81 -3.88 14.92
CA ARG A 31 -49.29 -2.49 15.04
C ARG A 31 -48.16 -1.46 15.09
N LEU A 32 -46.91 -1.91 15.27
CA LEU A 32 -45.75 -1.05 15.44
C LEU A 32 -45.08 -0.72 14.11
N PHE A 33 -44.78 -1.74 13.30
CA PHE A 33 -43.93 -1.59 12.11
C PHE A 33 -44.71 -1.28 10.83
N LEU A 34 -44.13 -0.41 9.98
CA LEU A 34 -44.63 -0.08 8.64
C LEU A 34 -46.13 0.28 8.59
N ARG A 35 -46.60 1.11 9.53
CA ARG A 35 -48.04 1.42 9.65
C ARG A 35 -48.66 2.02 8.39
N ASP A 36 -47.88 2.82 7.66
CA ASP A 36 -48.31 3.48 6.42
C ASP A 36 -48.25 2.55 5.19
N GLU A 37 -47.41 1.50 5.24
CA GLU A 37 -47.25 0.52 4.16
C GLU A 37 -47.09 -0.91 4.73
N PRO A 38 -48.16 -1.52 5.30
CA PRO A 38 -48.06 -2.72 6.11
C PRO A 38 -47.38 -3.92 5.43
N ILE A 39 -46.78 -4.81 6.23
CA ILE A 39 -46.26 -6.10 5.77
C ILE A 39 -47.40 -6.93 5.17
N GLY A 40 -47.16 -7.55 4.01
CA GLY A 40 -48.14 -8.39 3.32
C GLY A 40 -47.52 -9.56 2.54
N PRO A 41 -48.31 -10.32 1.76
CA PRO A 41 -47.85 -11.54 1.10
C PRO A 41 -46.72 -11.37 0.06
N GLY A 42 -46.48 -10.14 -0.40
CA GLY A 42 -45.35 -9.81 -1.28
C GLY A 42 -44.01 -9.68 -0.56
N ASP A 43 -44.01 -9.58 0.77
CA ASP A 43 -42.80 -9.43 1.56
C ASP A 43 -42.05 -10.72 1.80
N ARG A 44 -40.76 -10.56 2.09
CA ARG A 44 -39.80 -11.64 2.27
C ARG A 44 -38.99 -11.36 3.52
N VAL A 45 -39.29 -12.08 4.59
CA VAL A 45 -38.65 -11.96 5.90
C VAL A 45 -37.45 -12.90 5.97
N LEU A 46 -36.28 -12.38 6.36
CA LEU A 46 -35.11 -13.22 6.61
C LEU A 46 -35.38 -14.15 7.81
N ALA A 47 -35.11 -15.44 7.66
CA ALA A 47 -34.91 -16.37 8.77
C ALA A 47 -33.41 -16.66 8.91
N GLY A 48 -32.71 -15.82 9.65
CA GLY A 48 -31.27 -15.88 9.86
C GLY A 48 -30.89 -16.34 11.27
N LEU A 49 -31.73 -16.08 12.26
CA LEU A 49 -31.41 -16.36 13.66
C LEU A 49 -31.63 -17.82 14.03
N SER A 50 -30.87 -18.29 15.01
CA SER A 50 -31.01 -19.67 15.50
C SER A 50 -32.32 -19.85 16.24
N VAL A 51 -33.06 -20.94 15.99
CA VAL A 51 -34.26 -21.34 16.77
C VAL A 51 -34.02 -21.55 18.27
N ALA A 52 -32.76 -21.56 18.70
CA ALA A 52 -32.39 -21.58 20.12
C ALA A 52 -32.38 -20.17 20.76
N PHE A 53 -32.55 -19.12 19.95
CA PHE A 53 -32.66 -17.73 20.37
C PHE A 53 -34.07 -17.26 20.09
N ASP A 54 -34.70 -16.61 21.06
CA ASP A 54 -36.09 -16.18 21.02
C ASP A 54 -36.39 -15.15 19.92
N ALA A 55 -35.42 -14.32 19.51
CA ALA A 55 -35.60 -13.43 18.36
C ALA A 55 -35.82 -14.15 17.02
N SER A 56 -35.50 -15.45 16.91
CA SER A 56 -35.96 -16.24 15.73
C SER A 56 -37.48 -16.39 15.67
N CYS A 57 -38.17 -16.30 16.82
CA CYS A 57 -39.63 -16.26 16.86
C CYS A 57 -40.17 -14.98 16.24
N GLU A 58 -39.47 -13.84 16.39
CA GLU A 58 -39.80 -12.58 15.73
C GLU A 58 -39.79 -12.73 14.20
N GLU A 59 -38.72 -13.30 13.64
CA GLU A 59 -38.62 -13.56 12.19
C GLU A 59 -39.79 -14.42 11.67
N MET A 60 -40.13 -15.49 12.39
CA MET A 60 -41.22 -16.40 12.03
C MET A 60 -42.59 -15.74 12.15
N TRP A 61 -42.85 -15.02 13.23
CA TRP A 61 -44.15 -14.43 13.51
C TRP A 61 -44.43 -13.21 12.63
N LEU A 62 -43.41 -12.39 12.33
CA LEU A 62 -43.51 -11.32 11.32
C LEU A 62 -43.93 -11.88 9.96
N ALA A 63 -43.36 -13.01 9.54
CA ALA A 63 -43.74 -13.63 8.28
C ALA A 63 -45.18 -14.18 8.31
N TRP A 64 -45.49 -15.03 9.28
CA TRP A 64 -46.75 -15.77 9.32
C TRP A 64 -47.96 -14.90 9.64
N ARG A 65 -47.82 -13.89 10.49
CA ARG A 65 -48.91 -12.98 10.85
C ARG A 65 -49.42 -12.15 9.67
N HIS A 66 -48.55 -11.89 8.71
CA HIS A 66 -48.81 -11.05 7.53
C HIS A 66 -48.96 -11.86 6.24
N GLY A 67 -48.86 -13.19 6.31
CA GLY A 67 -48.87 -14.06 5.13
C GLY A 67 -47.66 -13.89 4.21
N ALA A 68 -46.58 -13.29 4.72
CA ALA A 68 -45.33 -13.03 4.00
C ALA A 68 -44.47 -14.30 3.90
N CYS A 69 -43.48 -14.28 3.00
CA CYS A 69 -42.57 -15.40 2.79
C CYS A 69 -41.44 -15.38 3.83
N LEU A 70 -41.31 -16.45 4.63
CA LEU A 70 -40.13 -16.67 5.47
C LEU A 70 -39.00 -17.29 4.62
N VAL A 71 -37.84 -16.65 4.57
CA VAL A 71 -36.72 -17.05 3.72
C VAL A 71 -35.55 -17.56 4.57
N PRO A 72 -35.37 -18.88 4.73
CA PRO A 72 -34.32 -19.45 5.56
C PRO A 72 -32.94 -19.26 4.93
N ALA A 73 -32.06 -18.54 5.63
CA ALA A 73 -30.67 -18.40 5.23
C ALA A 73 -29.84 -19.60 5.71
N PRO A 74 -28.91 -20.13 4.89
CA PRO A 74 -27.98 -21.17 5.36
C PRO A 74 -27.18 -20.67 6.57
N ARG A 75 -27.10 -21.47 7.64
CA ARG A 75 -26.38 -21.08 8.86
C ARG A 75 -24.91 -20.72 8.62
N SER A 76 -24.25 -21.36 7.66
CA SER A 76 -22.89 -21.02 7.23
C SER A 76 -22.79 -19.60 6.69
N LEU A 77 -23.82 -19.13 6.00
CA LEU A 77 -23.91 -17.81 5.41
C LEU A 77 -24.21 -16.74 6.47
N VAL A 78 -25.14 -17.01 7.40
CA VAL A 78 -25.40 -16.11 8.54
C VAL A 78 -24.15 -15.95 9.40
N ARG A 79 -23.44 -17.05 9.68
CA ARG A 79 -22.18 -17.04 10.44
C ARG A 79 -21.04 -16.29 9.75
N SER A 80 -21.04 -16.24 8.41
CA SER A 80 -20.04 -15.46 7.66
C SER A 80 -20.22 -13.94 7.86
N GLY A 81 -21.45 -13.51 8.15
CA GLY A 81 -21.88 -12.11 8.25
C GLY A 81 -21.79 -11.33 6.94
N MET A 82 -20.60 -11.20 6.37
CA MET A 82 -20.31 -10.43 5.15
C MET A 82 -20.96 -11.00 3.89
N ASP A 83 -21.09 -12.32 3.77
CA ASP A 83 -21.65 -12.96 2.56
C ASP A 83 -23.19 -12.95 2.55
N LEU A 84 -23.83 -12.60 3.68
CA LEU A 84 -25.28 -12.51 3.78
C LEU A 84 -25.83 -11.33 2.97
N GLY A 85 -25.12 -10.20 2.90
CA GLY A 85 -25.57 -9.01 2.16
C GLY A 85 -25.91 -9.27 0.68
N PRO A 86 -24.99 -9.82 -0.14
CA PRO A 86 -25.28 -10.22 -1.52
C PRO A 86 -26.44 -11.25 -1.63
N TRP A 87 -26.61 -12.10 -0.62
CA TRP A 87 -27.67 -13.09 -0.59
C TRP A 87 -29.04 -12.44 -0.31
N LEU A 88 -29.12 -11.43 0.57
CA LEU A 88 -30.34 -10.65 0.82
C LEU A 88 -30.88 -10.05 -0.48
N ILE A 89 -29.98 -9.46 -1.28
CA ILE A 89 -30.33 -8.91 -2.61
C ILE A 89 -30.85 -10.02 -3.53
N THR A 90 -30.09 -11.11 -3.65
CA THR A 90 -30.41 -12.22 -4.57
C THR A 90 -31.77 -12.85 -4.27
N HIS A 91 -32.16 -12.88 -2.99
CA HIS A 91 -33.41 -13.48 -2.52
C HIS A 91 -34.52 -12.45 -2.29
N GLY A 92 -34.30 -11.18 -2.66
CA GLY A 92 -35.29 -10.11 -2.58
C GLY A 92 -35.82 -9.89 -1.17
N VAL A 93 -34.97 -10.02 -0.13
CA VAL A 93 -35.40 -9.85 1.26
C VAL A 93 -35.86 -8.40 1.50
N THR A 94 -37.05 -8.25 2.10
CA THR A 94 -37.69 -6.95 2.38
C THR A 94 -37.75 -6.62 3.87
N VAL A 95 -37.68 -7.62 4.76
CA VAL A 95 -37.70 -7.46 6.21
C VAL A 95 -36.55 -8.23 6.84
N VAL A 96 -35.79 -7.59 7.74
CA VAL A 96 -34.67 -8.19 8.45
C VAL A 96 -34.75 -7.86 9.94
N SER A 97 -34.73 -8.89 10.78
CA SER A 97 -34.43 -8.76 12.22
C SER A 97 -33.05 -9.34 12.50
N THR A 98 -32.22 -8.60 13.22
CA THR A 98 -30.82 -8.99 13.46
C THR A 98 -30.18 -8.22 14.61
N VAL A 99 -28.99 -8.63 15.04
CA VAL A 99 -28.15 -7.82 15.94
C VAL A 99 -27.41 -6.70 15.19
N PRO A 100 -27.20 -5.52 15.81
CA PRO A 100 -26.39 -4.42 15.27
C PRO A 100 -25.03 -4.85 14.70
N THR A 101 -24.30 -5.73 15.40
CA THR A 101 -22.97 -6.18 14.96
C THR A 101 -23.01 -6.87 13.60
N LEU A 102 -24.06 -7.64 13.32
CA LEU A 102 -24.19 -8.34 12.04
C LEU A 102 -24.56 -7.36 10.92
N ALA A 103 -25.47 -6.43 11.16
CA ALA A 103 -25.85 -5.40 10.19
C ALA A 103 -24.73 -4.38 9.91
N ALA A 104 -23.84 -4.15 10.88
CA ALA A 104 -22.64 -3.33 10.68
C ALA A 104 -21.71 -3.90 9.61
N LEU A 105 -21.72 -5.22 9.39
CA LEU A 105 -20.93 -5.91 8.37
C LEU A 105 -21.52 -5.74 6.96
N TRP A 106 -22.82 -5.43 6.84
CA TRP A 106 -23.47 -5.33 5.53
C TRP A 106 -23.22 -3.96 4.87
N PRO A 107 -22.86 -3.95 3.58
CA PRO A 107 -22.92 -2.74 2.77
C PRO A 107 -24.37 -2.22 2.74
N ALA A 108 -24.57 -0.90 2.78
CA ALA A 108 -25.91 -0.31 2.79
C ALA A 108 -26.72 -0.68 1.53
N GLU A 109 -26.03 -0.91 0.40
CA GLU A 109 -26.61 -1.36 -0.87
C GLU A 109 -27.17 -2.79 -0.78
N SER A 110 -26.69 -3.61 0.17
CA SER A 110 -27.24 -4.95 0.40
C SER A 110 -28.63 -4.93 1.02
N LEU A 111 -29.04 -3.77 1.54
CA LEU A 111 -30.31 -3.55 2.19
C LEU A 111 -31.27 -2.76 1.30
N GLU A 112 -30.93 -2.45 0.05
CA GLU A 112 -31.74 -1.59 -0.85
C GLU A 112 -33.21 -2.04 -0.95
N ASN A 113 -33.45 -3.35 -0.98
CA ASN A 113 -34.81 -3.93 -1.01
C ASN A 113 -35.45 -4.06 0.39
N VAL A 114 -34.67 -3.91 1.46
CA VAL A 114 -35.11 -4.02 2.84
C VAL A 114 -35.79 -2.71 3.24
N ARG A 115 -37.09 -2.80 3.50
CA ARG A 115 -37.94 -1.68 3.93
C ARG A 115 -38.14 -1.62 5.45
N LEU A 116 -37.96 -2.75 6.15
CA LEU A 116 -37.96 -2.82 7.62
C LEU A 116 -36.70 -3.52 8.14
N LEU A 117 -35.98 -2.82 9.01
CA LEU A 117 -34.78 -3.34 9.69
C LEU A 117 -34.92 -3.20 11.20
N ILE A 118 -34.91 -4.33 11.91
CA ILE A 118 -35.09 -4.39 13.35
C ILE A 118 -33.76 -4.81 13.98
N PHE A 119 -33.30 -4.01 14.95
CA PHE A 119 -32.13 -4.28 15.76
C PHE A 119 -32.50 -4.64 17.19
N GLY A 120 -32.03 -5.78 17.67
CA GLY A 120 -32.20 -6.19 19.06
C GLY A 120 -31.00 -6.98 19.58
N GLY A 121 -30.97 -7.23 20.89
CA GLY A 121 -29.96 -8.08 21.54
C GLY A 121 -28.59 -7.45 21.82
N GLU A 122 -28.27 -6.30 21.25
CA GLU A 122 -27.06 -5.53 21.54
C GLU A 122 -27.34 -4.01 21.52
N ALA A 123 -26.48 -3.21 22.15
CA ALA A 123 -26.58 -1.76 22.03
C ALA A 123 -26.27 -1.30 20.60
N CYS A 124 -27.20 -0.60 19.95
CA CYS A 124 -26.99 -0.05 18.61
C CYS A 124 -26.07 1.19 18.64
N PRO A 125 -24.94 1.20 17.91
CA PRO A 125 -24.11 2.39 17.77
C PRO A 125 -24.87 3.53 17.06
N PRO A 126 -24.75 4.80 17.51
CA PRO A 126 -25.37 5.95 16.85
C PRO A 126 -25.00 6.07 15.37
N GLU A 127 -23.75 5.79 15.02
CA GLU A 127 -23.27 5.88 13.64
C GLU A 127 -23.90 4.80 12.73
N LEU A 128 -24.26 3.65 13.30
CA LEU A 128 -24.95 2.59 12.56
C LEU A 128 -26.41 2.96 12.29
N ALA A 129 -27.07 3.56 13.28
CA ALA A 129 -28.43 4.08 13.15
C ALA A 129 -28.51 5.17 12.07
N GLU A 130 -27.61 6.17 12.10
CA GLU A 130 -27.53 7.22 11.08
C GLU A 130 -27.25 6.68 9.68
N ARG A 131 -26.44 5.61 9.56
CA ARG A 131 -26.08 5.01 8.27
C ARG A 131 -27.25 4.26 7.63
N LEU A 132 -28.08 3.58 8.42
CA LEU A 132 -29.04 2.60 7.92
C LEU A 132 -30.48 3.10 7.91
N ALA A 133 -30.81 4.10 8.73
CA ALA A 133 -32.08 4.82 8.71
C ALA A 133 -32.08 5.86 7.57
N THR A 134 -32.44 5.40 6.37
CA THR A 134 -32.52 6.22 5.16
C THR A 134 -33.97 6.49 4.77
N ASP A 135 -34.21 7.54 3.98
CA ASP A 135 -35.54 7.82 3.40
C ASP A 135 -36.06 6.58 2.65
N GLY A 136 -37.17 5.99 3.12
CA GLY A 136 -37.78 4.78 2.55
C GLY A 136 -37.46 3.46 3.28
N ARG A 137 -36.65 3.46 4.35
CA ARG A 137 -36.46 2.29 5.22
C ARG A 137 -36.77 2.65 6.67
N GLU A 138 -37.68 1.91 7.27
CA GLU A 138 -37.98 1.99 8.69
C GLU A 138 -36.96 1.16 9.49
N VAL A 139 -36.27 1.78 10.45
CA VAL A 139 -35.26 1.11 11.27
C VAL A 139 -35.63 1.26 12.74
N TRP A 140 -35.65 0.14 13.46
CA TRP A 140 -36.04 0.10 14.88
C TRP A 140 -34.94 -0.46 15.75
N ASN A 141 -34.81 0.10 16.95
CA ASN A 141 -34.08 -0.50 18.04
C ASN A 141 -35.09 -1.10 19.02
N THR A 142 -34.99 -2.40 19.26
CA THR A 142 -35.86 -3.18 20.14
C THR A 142 -35.05 -3.70 21.33
N TYR A 143 -35.70 -3.77 22.49
CA TYR A 143 -35.12 -4.31 23.72
C TYR A 143 -36.13 -5.21 24.40
N GLY A 144 -35.69 -6.40 24.79
CA GLY A 144 -36.42 -7.28 25.68
C GLY A 144 -35.53 -8.43 26.13
N PRO A 145 -35.57 -8.81 27.41
CA PRO A 145 -35.04 -10.09 27.84
C PRO A 145 -36.00 -11.23 27.42
N THR A 146 -35.49 -12.45 27.31
CA THR A 146 -36.31 -13.64 27.02
C THR A 146 -37.42 -13.84 28.04
N GLU A 147 -37.18 -13.44 29.28
CA GLU A 147 -38.12 -13.40 30.39
C GLU A 147 -39.35 -12.50 30.17
N ALA A 148 -39.29 -11.59 29.19
CA ALA A 148 -40.38 -10.69 28.81
C ALA A 148 -40.92 -10.98 27.39
N THR A 149 -40.63 -12.16 26.82
CA THR A 149 -41.07 -12.59 25.49
C THR A 149 -40.54 -11.71 24.36
N VAL A 150 -39.27 -11.96 23.97
CA VAL A 150 -38.58 -11.37 22.81
C VAL A 150 -38.31 -9.86 22.95
N VAL A 151 -39.32 -9.01 22.83
CA VAL A 151 -39.20 -7.54 22.92
C VAL A 151 -40.21 -6.99 23.91
N ALA A 152 -39.76 -6.06 24.76
CA ALA A 152 -40.58 -5.36 25.74
C ALA A 152 -40.77 -3.87 25.41
N CYS A 153 -39.79 -3.23 24.76
CA CYS A 153 -39.89 -1.87 24.24
C CYS A 153 -39.15 -1.70 22.91
N ALA A 154 -39.53 -0.64 22.18
CA ALA A 154 -38.92 -0.28 20.92
C ALA A 154 -38.89 1.23 20.70
N ALA A 155 -37.89 1.70 19.94
CA ALA A 155 -37.80 3.07 19.44
C ALA A 155 -37.36 3.09 17.97
N PRO A 156 -37.89 4.04 17.16
CA PRO A 156 -37.38 4.27 15.82
C PRO A 156 -35.97 4.86 15.88
N LEU A 157 -35.13 4.49 14.91
CA LEU A 157 -33.79 5.01 14.70
C LEU A 157 -33.77 6.05 13.56
N GLY A 158 -32.82 6.98 13.60
CA GLY A 158 -32.64 8.03 12.58
C GLY A 158 -33.17 9.42 12.95
N GLY A 159 -33.81 9.58 14.12
CA GLY A 159 -34.23 10.89 14.66
C GLY A 159 -33.14 11.61 15.47
N PRO A 160 -33.26 12.94 15.71
CA PRO A 160 -32.31 13.68 16.53
C PRO A 160 -32.37 13.24 18.01
N GLY A 161 -31.20 13.01 18.62
CA GLY A 161 -31.07 12.64 20.03
C GLY A 161 -30.30 11.33 20.26
N PRO A 162 -30.21 10.83 21.50
CA PRO A 162 -29.53 9.57 21.81
C PRO A 162 -30.26 8.36 21.23
N VAL A 163 -29.52 7.27 20.99
CA VAL A 163 -30.11 5.95 20.67
C VAL A 163 -30.89 5.46 21.90
N ARG A 164 -32.19 5.25 21.72
CA ARG A 164 -33.13 4.80 22.77
C ARG A 164 -33.45 3.33 22.60
N ILE A 165 -33.75 2.65 23.70
CA ILE A 165 -34.46 1.36 23.69
C ILE A 165 -35.99 1.56 23.65
N GLY A 166 -36.45 2.76 24.00
CA GLY A 166 -37.77 3.25 23.64
C GLY A 166 -38.87 3.03 24.67
N LEU A 167 -40.10 2.97 24.18
CA LEU A 167 -41.33 2.89 24.97
C LEU A 167 -41.91 1.47 24.95
N PRO A 168 -42.67 1.08 26.00
CA PRO A 168 -43.23 -0.27 26.09
C PRO A 168 -44.12 -0.61 24.88
N LEU A 169 -44.07 -1.88 24.46
CA LEU A 169 -45.02 -2.44 23.50
C LEU A 169 -46.44 -2.51 24.08
N ASP A 170 -47.45 -2.58 23.21
CA ASP A 170 -48.85 -2.77 23.62
C ASP A 170 -49.01 -4.00 24.52
N GLY A 171 -49.37 -3.77 25.80
CA GLY A 171 -49.56 -4.83 26.79
C GLY A 171 -48.34 -5.11 27.68
N TRP A 172 -47.19 -4.48 27.42
CA TRP A 172 -46.03 -4.45 28.30
C TRP A 172 -46.08 -3.21 29.20
N MET A 173 -45.51 -3.34 30.40
CA MET A 173 -45.35 -2.23 31.33
C MET A 173 -43.88 -2.15 31.73
N LEU A 174 -43.33 -0.94 31.77
CA LEU A 174 -41.93 -0.70 32.15
C LEU A 174 -41.86 0.36 33.24
N ALA A 175 -40.99 0.15 34.22
CA ALA A 175 -40.68 1.12 35.26
C ALA A 175 -39.18 1.13 35.54
N VAL A 176 -38.62 2.31 35.77
CA VAL A 176 -37.23 2.48 36.18
C VAL A 176 -37.22 2.82 37.67
N VAL A 177 -36.56 2.00 38.48
CA VAL A 177 -36.59 2.14 39.94
C VAL A 177 -35.19 2.34 40.53
N ASP A 178 -35.12 3.08 41.63
CA ASP A 178 -33.89 3.23 42.42
C ASP A 178 -33.62 1.98 43.30
N ALA A 179 -32.60 2.07 44.15
CA ALA A 179 -32.20 0.97 45.04
C ALA A 179 -33.28 0.64 46.10
N GLU A 180 -34.11 1.62 46.45
CA GLU A 180 -35.22 1.51 47.38
C GLU A 180 -36.51 1.00 46.70
N GLY A 181 -36.50 0.84 45.37
CA GLY A 181 -37.62 0.34 44.56
C GLY A 181 -38.66 1.40 44.22
N ALA A 182 -38.38 2.69 44.47
CA ALA A 182 -39.24 3.80 44.06
C ALA A 182 -38.94 4.20 42.61
N ARG A 183 -39.94 4.74 41.89
CA ARG A 183 -39.73 5.22 40.52
C ARG A 183 -38.78 6.41 40.52
N VAL A 184 -37.79 6.37 39.62
CA VAL A 184 -36.90 7.52 39.42
C VAL A 184 -37.63 8.65 38.66
N PRO A 185 -37.30 9.93 38.91
CA PRO A 185 -37.82 11.05 38.12
C PRO A 185 -37.20 11.11 36.71
N GLU A 186 -37.74 11.94 35.83
CA GLU A 186 -37.20 12.21 34.47
C GLU A 186 -35.69 12.51 34.53
N GLY A 187 -34.91 11.83 33.69
CA GLY A 187 -33.44 11.90 33.65
C GLY A 187 -32.72 11.04 34.70
N GLY A 188 -33.44 10.46 35.66
CA GLY A 188 -32.89 9.55 36.67
C GLY A 188 -32.46 8.20 36.07
N VAL A 189 -31.43 7.59 36.65
CA VAL A 189 -30.92 6.26 36.27
C VAL A 189 -31.25 5.24 37.35
N GLY A 190 -31.78 4.09 36.96
CA GLY A 190 -32.17 3.03 37.88
C GLY A 190 -32.26 1.66 37.20
N GLU A 191 -32.69 0.65 37.96
CA GLU A 191 -32.93 -0.70 37.46
C GLU A 191 -34.23 -0.76 36.65
N LEU A 192 -34.21 -1.45 35.51
CA LEU A 192 -35.42 -1.65 34.69
C LEU A 192 -36.26 -2.84 35.22
N ILE A 193 -37.51 -2.54 35.56
CA ILE A 193 -38.54 -3.50 35.99
C ILE A 193 -39.58 -3.65 34.88
N ILE A 194 -39.89 -4.90 34.54
CA ILE A 194 -40.79 -5.25 33.43
C ILE A 194 -42.04 -5.94 33.98
N GLY A 195 -43.21 -5.53 33.49
CA GLY A 195 -44.52 -6.09 33.81
C GLY A 195 -45.38 -6.28 32.56
N GLY A 196 -46.60 -6.79 32.75
CA GLY A 196 -47.58 -6.91 31.67
C GLY A 196 -47.71 -8.33 31.08
N VAL A 197 -48.38 -8.42 29.94
CA VAL A 197 -48.82 -9.70 29.33
C VAL A 197 -47.65 -10.55 28.79
N GLY A 198 -46.50 -9.92 28.53
CA GLY A 198 -45.29 -10.55 28.00
C GLY A 198 -44.47 -11.33 29.01
N LEU A 199 -44.79 -11.28 30.30
CA LEU A 199 -44.02 -12.00 31.31
C LEU A 199 -44.08 -13.52 31.11
N ALA A 200 -42.91 -14.12 31.01
CA ALA A 200 -42.75 -15.57 30.99
C ALA A 200 -42.73 -16.14 32.42
N ARG A 201 -42.36 -17.42 32.54
CA ARG A 201 -42.05 -18.06 33.81
C ARG A 201 -40.78 -18.88 33.72
N TYR A 202 -40.02 -18.98 34.80
CA TYR A 202 -38.99 -20.00 34.88
C TYR A 202 -39.62 -21.37 35.16
N LEU A 203 -39.05 -22.42 34.55
CA LEU A 203 -39.43 -23.80 34.84
C LEU A 203 -39.07 -24.23 36.27
N ASP A 204 -38.11 -23.53 36.89
CA ASP A 204 -37.71 -23.65 38.28
C ASP A 204 -38.61 -22.74 39.13
N PRO A 205 -39.57 -23.29 39.92
CA PRO A 205 -40.54 -22.48 40.65
C PRO A 205 -39.92 -21.56 41.69
N ALA A 206 -38.77 -21.94 42.27
CA ALA A 206 -38.09 -21.13 43.27
C ALA A 206 -37.46 -19.89 42.61
N LYS A 207 -36.80 -20.07 41.46
CA LYS A 207 -36.29 -18.94 40.67
C LYS A 207 -37.40 -18.11 40.06
N ASP A 208 -38.51 -18.73 39.67
CA ASP A 208 -39.68 -17.99 39.17
C ASP A 208 -40.21 -17.05 40.24
N ALA A 209 -40.42 -17.56 41.46
CA ALA A 209 -40.87 -16.75 42.59
C ALA A 209 -39.86 -15.66 42.97
N GLU A 210 -38.55 -15.91 42.86
CA GLU A 210 -37.51 -14.92 43.14
C GLU A 210 -37.48 -13.79 42.09
N LYS A 211 -37.49 -14.16 40.80
CA LYS A 211 -37.22 -13.22 39.70
C LYS A 211 -38.47 -12.56 39.12
N TYR A 212 -39.64 -13.20 39.28
CA TYR A 212 -40.95 -12.66 38.91
C TYR A 212 -41.81 -12.32 40.13
N ALA A 213 -41.18 -11.94 41.24
CA ALA A 213 -41.89 -11.60 42.48
C ALA A 213 -42.91 -10.45 42.23
N PRO A 214 -43.97 -10.36 43.06
CA PRO A 214 -44.80 -9.16 43.11
C PRO A 214 -43.93 -7.93 43.40
N PHE A 215 -44.31 -6.79 42.85
CA PHE A 215 -43.62 -5.50 43.07
C PHE A 215 -44.62 -4.48 43.64
N PRO A 216 -44.87 -4.49 44.97
CA PRO A 216 -45.92 -3.70 45.60
C PRO A 216 -45.81 -2.19 45.37
N ALA A 217 -44.58 -1.65 45.31
CA ALA A 217 -44.34 -0.23 45.05
C ALA A 217 -44.84 0.24 43.67
N LEU A 218 -45.03 -0.68 42.72
CA LEU A 218 -45.60 -0.42 41.39
C LEU A 218 -47.06 -0.88 41.28
N GLY A 219 -47.60 -1.53 42.32
CA GLY A 219 -48.94 -2.15 42.30
C GLY A 219 -49.03 -3.35 41.36
N TRP A 220 -47.92 -4.04 41.07
CA TRP A 220 -47.88 -5.16 40.14
C TRP A 220 -47.80 -6.50 40.87
N ASP A 221 -48.76 -7.38 40.62
CA ASP A 221 -48.83 -8.71 41.24
C ASP A 221 -47.71 -9.65 40.76
N ARG A 222 -47.04 -9.31 39.65
CA ARG A 222 -45.91 -10.04 39.08
C ARG A 222 -45.05 -9.08 38.25
N ALA A 223 -43.75 -9.02 38.52
CA ALA A 223 -42.81 -8.18 37.79
C ALA A 223 -41.44 -8.85 37.64
N TYR A 224 -40.80 -8.69 36.49
CA TYR A 224 -39.46 -9.19 36.22
C TYR A 224 -38.40 -8.12 36.47
N ARG A 225 -37.37 -8.46 37.26
CA ARG A 225 -36.18 -7.61 37.50
C ARG A 225 -35.10 -7.93 36.45
N SER A 226 -34.85 -7.01 35.53
CA SER A 226 -33.90 -7.24 34.42
C SER A 226 -32.42 -7.26 34.86
N GLY A 227 -32.07 -6.50 35.90
CA GLY A 227 -30.69 -6.23 36.26
C GLY A 227 -29.96 -5.25 35.33
N ASP A 228 -30.67 -4.61 34.40
CA ASP A 228 -30.12 -3.60 33.49
C ASP A 228 -30.33 -2.19 34.03
N LEU A 229 -29.31 -1.34 33.87
CA LEU A 229 -29.39 0.07 34.23
C LEU A 229 -29.88 0.90 33.04
N VAL A 230 -30.93 1.68 33.27
CA VAL A 230 -31.53 2.53 32.25
C VAL A 230 -31.78 3.92 32.81
N ARG A 231 -31.71 4.93 31.94
CA ARG A 231 -32.16 6.28 32.23
C ARG A 231 -33.61 6.43 31.81
N PHE A 232 -34.44 6.92 32.72
CA PHE A 232 -35.83 7.26 32.44
C PHE A 232 -35.88 8.56 31.64
N GLU A 233 -36.51 8.51 30.46
CA GLU A 233 -36.87 9.68 29.66
C GLU A 233 -38.29 9.49 29.10
N GLU A 234 -39.12 10.52 29.16
CA GLU A 234 -40.50 10.52 28.63
C GLU A 234 -40.53 10.22 27.12
N ALA A 235 -39.51 10.67 26.39
CA ALA A 235 -39.33 10.40 24.96
C ALA A 235 -38.94 8.94 24.65
N GLY A 236 -38.62 8.12 25.66
CA GLY A 236 -38.22 6.72 25.53
C GLY A 236 -36.93 6.42 26.28
N LEU A 237 -36.86 5.24 26.89
CA LEU A 237 -35.78 4.84 27.80
C LEU A 237 -34.41 4.77 27.10
N VAL A 238 -33.34 5.10 27.82
CA VAL A 238 -31.95 5.04 27.33
C VAL A 238 -31.13 4.04 28.15
N PHE A 239 -30.58 3.03 27.48
CA PHE A 239 -29.75 2.00 28.11
C PHE A 239 -28.39 2.54 28.58
N GLN A 240 -27.97 2.23 29.82
CA GLN A 240 -26.71 2.70 30.43
C GLN A 240 -25.67 1.61 30.64
N GLY A 241 -25.99 0.35 30.30
CA GLY A 241 -25.09 -0.78 30.43
C GLY A 241 -25.41 -1.68 31.61
N ARG A 242 -24.45 -2.54 31.91
CA ARG A 242 -24.45 -3.49 33.02
C ARG A 242 -23.27 -3.17 33.95
N ALA A 243 -23.23 -3.74 35.14
CA ALA A 243 -22.33 -3.28 36.19
C ALA A 243 -20.83 -3.74 36.12
N ASP A 244 -20.28 -4.38 35.06
CA ASP A 244 -18.93 -5.05 35.06
C ASP A 244 -18.03 -5.15 33.72
N ASP A 245 -16.69 -4.81 33.80
CA ASP A 245 -15.34 -5.10 33.08
C ASP A 245 -14.94 -5.09 31.52
N GLN A 246 -14.03 -4.17 31.03
CA GLN A 246 -13.60 -3.97 29.58
C GLN A 246 -12.06 -3.75 29.20
N VAL A 247 -11.55 -4.14 27.99
CA VAL A 247 -10.14 -3.89 27.43
C VAL A 247 -10.03 -3.58 25.89
N LYS A 248 -8.81 -3.45 25.30
CA LYS A 248 -8.56 -3.28 23.83
C LYS A 248 -7.45 -4.19 23.23
N VAL A 249 -7.68 -4.87 22.09
CA VAL A 249 -6.70 -5.73 21.35
C VAL A 249 -6.81 -5.52 19.83
N GLY A 250 -5.68 -5.39 19.12
CA GLY A 250 -5.68 -5.20 17.66
C GLY A 250 -6.45 -3.97 17.18
N GLY A 251 -6.49 -2.92 18.01
CA GLY A 251 -7.26 -1.69 17.77
C GLY A 251 -8.75 -1.77 18.16
N ARG A 252 -9.26 -2.93 18.57
CA ARG A 252 -10.68 -3.16 18.91
C ARG A 252 -10.90 -3.06 20.42
N ARG A 253 -12.06 -2.52 20.84
CA ARG A 253 -12.55 -2.54 22.23
C ARG A 253 -13.24 -3.89 22.45
N ILE A 254 -12.79 -4.64 23.44
CA ILE A 254 -13.15 -6.04 23.72
C ILE A 254 -13.54 -6.15 25.19
N GLU A 255 -14.71 -6.70 25.46
CA GLU A 255 -15.13 -7.06 26.82
C GLU A 255 -14.46 -8.38 27.21
N LEU A 256 -13.61 -8.36 28.22
CA LEU A 256 -12.98 -9.62 28.68
C LEU A 256 -14.00 -10.53 29.33
N GLY A 257 -15.00 -9.96 30.01
CA GLY A 257 -16.06 -10.72 30.66
C GLY A 257 -16.85 -11.61 29.70
N GLU A 258 -17.08 -11.15 28.47
CA GLU A 258 -17.78 -11.93 27.43
C GLU A 258 -16.99 -13.19 27.05
N ILE A 259 -15.68 -13.04 26.87
CA ILE A 259 -14.80 -14.15 26.50
C ILE A 259 -14.59 -15.08 27.71
N GLU A 260 -14.45 -14.53 28.91
CA GLU A 260 -14.34 -15.31 30.17
C GLU A 260 -15.61 -16.14 30.42
N ALA A 261 -16.79 -15.57 30.19
CA ALA A 261 -18.06 -16.29 30.30
C ALA A 261 -18.17 -17.43 29.27
N ALA A 262 -17.75 -17.18 28.02
CA ALA A 262 -17.74 -18.20 26.98
C ALA A 262 -16.75 -19.34 27.28
N LEU A 263 -15.60 -19.03 27.89
CA LEU A 263 -14.64 -20.04 28.35
C LEU A 263 -15.17 -20.84 29.54
N GLN A 264 -15.83 -20.18 30.49
CA GLN A 264 -16.44 -20.81 31.65
C GLN A 264 -17.60 -21.74 31.26
N ALA A 265 -18.27 -21.48 30.13
CA ALA A 265 -19.34 -22.30 29.59
C ALA A 265 -18.86 -23.57 28.86
N LEU A 266 -17.55 -23.78 28.72
CA LEU A 266 -16.99 -25.00 28.13
C LEU A 266 -17.18 -26.23 29.03
N HIS A 267 -17.33 -27.39 28.41
CA HIS A 267 -17.46 -28.66 29.13
C HIS A 267 -16.19 -28.94 29.93
N ASP A 268 -16.35 -29.44 31.16
CA ASP A 268 -15.26 -29.76 32.08
C ASP A 268 -14.32 -28.60 32.45
N VAL A 269 -14.74 -27.33 32.40
CA VAL A 269 -13.96 -26.20 32.93
C VAL A 269 -14.44 -25.80 34.34
N GLN A 270 -13.53 -25.74 35.31
CA GLN A 270 -13.77 -25.28 36.68
C GLN A 270 -13.56 -23.77 36.84
N GLY A 271 -12.59 -23.19 36.14
CA GLY A 271 -12.30 -21.76 36.18
C GLY A 271 -11.69 -21.27 34.88
N ALA A 272 -12.01 -20.04 34.49
CA ALA A 272 -11.47 -19.41 33.30
C ALA A 272 -11.06 -17.94 33.55
N ALA A 273 -10.04 -17.48 32.83
CA ALA A 273 -9.63 -16.08 32.80
C ALA A 273 -9.07 -15.71 31.43
N VAL A 274 -9.19 -14.47 31.01
CA VAL A 274 -8.63 -14.00 29.74
C VAL A 274 -7.57 -12.93 29.99
N ALA A 275 -6.46 -13.02 29.26
CA ALA A 275 -5.41 -12.01 29.26
C ALA A 275 -4.89 -11.75 27.85
N VAL A 276 -4.40 -10.52 27.64
CA VAL A 276 -3.70 -10.14 26.41
C VAL A 276 -2.22 -10.50 26.55
N ARG A 277 -1.63 -11.08 25.51
CA ARG A 277 -0.22 -11.49 25.45
C ARG A 277 0.43 -11.11 24.12
N THR A 278 1.77 -11.13 24.07
CA THR A 278 2.54 -10.78 22.87
C THR A 278 3.29 -12.00 22.35
N THR A 279 3.06 -12.37 21.09
CA THR A 279 3.71 -13.51 20.41
C THR A 279 5.22 -13.27 20.17
N GLY A 280 5.97 -14.33 19.86
CA GLY A 280 7.40 -14.22 19.50
C GLY A 280 7.67 -13.40 18.23
N ALA A 281 6.65 -13.20 17.37
CA ALA A 281 6.70 -12.30 16.23
C ALA A 281 6.35 -10.83 16.58
N GLY A 282 6.00 -10.54 17.84
CA GLY A 282 5.67 -9.20 18.33
C GLY A 282 4.19 -8.81 18.30
N ASN A 283 3.28 -9.72 17.91
CA ASN A 283 1.85 -9.42 17.77
C ASN A 283 1.06 -9.60 19.09
N PRO A 284 0.16 -8.68 19.46
CA PRO A 284 -0.76 -8.88 20.58
C PRO A 284 -1.85 -9.90 20.22
N VAL A 285 -2.12 -10.84 21.12
CA VAL A 285 -3.11 -11.92 20.97
C VAL A 285 -3.91 -12.09 22.26
N LEU A 286 -5.17 -12.55 22.14
CA LEU A 286 -6.00 -12.94 23.28
C LEU A 286 -5.65 -14.36 23.71
N VAL A 287 -5.47 -14.58 25.01
CA VAL A 287 -5.20 -15.89 25.61
C VAL A 287 -6.20 -16.16 26.72
N GLY A 288 -6.97 -17.22 26.58
CA GLY A 288 -7.94 -17.74 27.54
C GLY A 288 -7.32 -18.89 28.32
N TYR A 289 -7.21 -18.72 29.63
CA TYR A 289 -6.68 -19.73 30.55
C TYR A 289 -7.85 -20.49 31.15
N VAL A 290 -7.82 -21.81 31.05
CA VAL A 290 -8.86 -22.70 31.55
C VAL A 290 -8.27 -23.70 32.54
N VAL A 291 -8.98 -23.92 33.64
CA VAL A 291 -8.68 -24.95 34.65
C VAL A 291 -9.69 -26.07 34.44
N PRO A 292 -9.32 -27.18 33.77
CA PRO A 292 -10.24 -28.28 33.56
C PRO A 292 -10.50 -29.10 34.84
N ARG A 293 -11.66 -29.77 34.92
CA ARG A 293 -12.02 -30.70 36.01
C ARG A 293 -11.14 -31.94 36.02
N ASP A 294 -10.79 -32.40 34.83
CA ASP A 294 -9.82 -33.47 34.58
C ASP A 294 -8.95 -33.03 33.39
N ALA A 295 -7.67 -32.79 33.65
CA ALA A 295 -6.72 -32.33 32.63
C ALA A 295 -6.48 -33.38 31.53
N ALA A 296 -6.67 -34.68 31.82
CA ALA A 296 -6.47 -35.75 30.86
C ALA A 296 -7.65 -35.94 29.89
N ALA A 297 -8.86 -35.52 30.29
CA ALA A 297 -10.09 -35.62 29.50
C ALA A 297 -10.42 -34.34 28.71
N PHE A 298 -9.75 -33.22 29.00
CA PHE A 298 -10.04 -31.93 28.38
C PHE A 298 -9.53 -31.83 26.93
N SER A 299 -10.46 -31.78 25.96
CA SER A 299 -10.12 -31.57 24.55
C SER A 299 -10.06 -30.09 24.19
N ARG A 300 -8.84 -29.58 23.93
CA ARG A 300 -8.64 -28.20 23.45
C ARG A 300 -9.34 -27.94 22.12
N GLU A 301 -9.37 -28.92 21.21
CA GLU A 301 -10.01 -28.77 19.90
C GLU A 301 -11.53 -28.67 20.01
N ASP A 302 -12.16 -29.46 20.88
CA ASP A 302 -13.60 -29.36 21.14
C ASP A 302 -13.94 -28.01 21.79
N ALA A 303 -13.11 -27.56 22.74
CA ALA A 303 -13.24 -26.26 23.36
C ALA A 303 -13.15 -25.10 22.34
N VAL A 304 -12.13 -25.09 21.47
CA VAL A 304 -12.01 -24.07 20.41
C VAL A 304 -13.17 -24.13 19.42
N ARG A 305 -13.66 -25.33 19.07
CA ARG A 305 -14.82 -25.51 18.18
C ARG A 305 -16.09 -24.91 18.79
N ARG A 306 -16.31 -25.12 20.09
CA ARG A 306 -17.42 -24.54 20.85
C ARG A 306 -17.31 -23.02 20.99
N LEU A 307 -16.11 -22.50 21.26
CA LEU A 307 -15.88 -21.06 21.29
C LEU A 307 -16.11 -20.42 19.93
N ARG A 308 -15.67 -21.03 18.83
CA ARG A 308 -15.98 -20.53 17.46
C ARG A 308 -17.46 -20.57 17.12
N ALA A 309 -18.23 -21.44 17.78
CA ALA A 309 -19.68 -21.47 17.63
C ALA A 309 -20.38 -20.39 18.50
N ALA A 310 -19.70 -19.85 19.51
CA ALA A 310 -20.26 -18.94 20.51
C ALA A 310 -19.71 -17.50 20.43
N LEU A 311 -18.53 -17.30 19.85
CA LEU A 311 -17.83 -16.01 19.75
C LEU A 311 -17.44 -15.70 18.28
N PRO A 312 -17.39 -14.42 17.89
CA PRO A 312 -16.79 -14.00 16.63
C PRO A 312 -15.35 -14.48 16.49
N ALA A 313 -14.90 -14.83 15.28
CA ALA A 313 -13.59 -15.45 15.03
C ALA A 313 -12.40 -14.67 15.61
N ALA A 314 -12.49 -13.34 15.68
CA ALA A 314 -11.44 -12.49 16.24
C ALA A 314 -11.45 -12.34 17.77
N LEU A 315 -12.51 -12.79 18.45
CA LEU A 315 -12.63 -12.80 19.92
C LEU A 315 -12.34 -14.19 20.50
N VAL A 316 -12.21 -15.22 19.66
CA VAL A 316 -11.82 -16.56 20.08
C VAL A 316 -10.36 -16.54 20.56
N PRO A 317 -10.09 -16.76 21.86
CA PRO A 317 -8.75 -16.65 22.39
C PRO A 317 -7.94 -17.93 22.15
N LEU A 318 -6.61 -17.81 22.20
CA LEU A 318 -5.70 -18.95 22.36
C LEU A 318 -5.96 -19.63 23.71
N LEU A 319 -6.14 -20.95 23.74
CA LEU A 319 -6.44 -21.63 25.01
C LEU A 319 -5.18 -22.13 25.70
N GLY A 320 -4.99 -21.77 26.97
CA GLY A 320 -3.98 -22.33 27.87
C GLY A 320 -4.63 -23.16 28.96
N VAL A 321 -4.18 -24.40 29.14
CA VAL A 321 -4.63 -25.24 30.26
C VAL A 321 -3.70 -24.98 31.44
N VAL A 322 -4.25 -24.68 32.62
CA VAL A 322 -3.49 -24.42 33.85
C VAL A 322 -4.11 -25.17 35.02
N ASP A 323 -3.28 -25.57 36.00
CA ASP A 323 -3.76 -26.34 37.16
C ASP A 323 -4.62 -25.49 38.11
N ALA A 324 -4.34 -24.19 38.20
CA ALA A 324 -5.11 -23.22 38.97
C ALA A 324 -4.93 -21.80 38.42
N LEU A 325 -5.93 -20.93 38.63
CA LEU A 325 -5.81 -19.50 38.35
C LEU A 325 -5.14 -18.79 39.54
N PRO A 326 -3.99 -18.12 39.36
CA PRO A 326 -3.36 -17.35 40.44
C PRO A 326 -4.28 -16.19 40.86
N THR A 327 -4.42 -15.94 42.16
CA THR A 327 -5.26 -14.88 42.71
C THR A 327 -4.43 -13.89 43.54
N ARG A 328 -4.88 -12.63 43.58
CA ARG A 328 -4.31 -11.59 44.45
C ARG A 328 -4.90 -11.70 45.86
N THR A 329 -4.31 -11.00 46.83
CA THR A 329 -4.85 -10.86 48.20
C THR A 329 -6.31 -10.37 48.27
N SER A 330 -6.83 -9.75 47.20
CA SER A 330 -8.22 -9.31 47.06
C SER A 330 -9.19 -10.36 46.50
N GLY A 331 -8.74 -11.59 46.22
CA GLY A 331 -9.56 -12.65 45.65
C GLY A 331 -9.79 -12.57 44.13
N LYS A 332 -9.26 -11.55 43.44
CA LYS A 332 -9.33 -11.43 41.96
C LYS A 332 -8.17 -12.16 41.27
N VAL A 333 -8.39 -12.67 40.06
CA VAL A 333 -7.35 -13.37 39.26
C VAL A 333 -6.18 -12.44 38.91
N ASP A 334 -4.96 -12.89 39.18
CA ASP A 334 -3.74 -12.18 38.85
C ASP A 334 -3.25 -12.47 37.43
N ARG A 335 -3.79 -11.72 36.46
CA ARG A 335 -3.50 -11.90 35.02
C ARG A 335 -2.02 -11.72 34.64
N ALA A 336 -1.18 -11.14 35.50
CA ALA A 336 0.26 -10.99 35.25
C ALA A 336 1.05 -12.28 35.54
N ALA A 337 0.56 -13.11 36.48
CA ALA A 337 1.20 -14.35 36.88
C ALA A 337 0.81 -15.56 36.01
N LEU A 338 -0.12 -15.38 35.06
CA LEU A 338 -0.57 -16.43 34.14
C LEU A 338 0.52 -16.79 33.10
N PRO A 339 0.79 -18.09 32.87
CA PRO A 339 1.94 -18.58 32.12
C PRO A 339 1.91 -18.17 30.65
N TRP A 340 3.03 -17.65 30.14
CA TRP A 340 3.20 -17.29 28.74
C TRP A 340 4.68 -17.41 28.34
N PRO A 341 5.05 -18.07 27.22
CA PRO A 341 4.21 -18.82 26.27
C PRO A 341 3.49 -20.04 26.88
N LEU A 342 2.49 -20.58 26.19
CA LEU A 342 1.70 -21.71 26.70
C LEU A 342 2.55 -23.01 26.76
N PRO A 343 2.44 -23.81 27.84
CA PRO A 343 3.06 -25.14 27.90
C PRO A 343 2.56 -26.04 26.75
N GLY A 344 3.47 -26.78 26.11
CA GLY A 344 3.16 -27.62 24.94
C GLY A 344 3.09 -26.89 23.60
N ALA A 345 3.18 -25.56 23.57
CA ALA A 345 3.25 -24.77 22.32
C ALA A 345 4.54 -24.97 21.52
N THR A 346 5.49 -25.78 22.04
CA THR A 346 6.74 -26.14 21.37
C THR A 346 6.95 -27.66 21.29
N GLY A 347 5.96 -28.47 21.66
CA GLY A 347 6.17 -29.88 22.02
C GLY A 347 5.62 -30.97 21.09
N ASP A 348 4.62 -30.71 20.24
CA ASP A 348 4.04 -31.78 19.39
C ASP A 348 3.25 -31.21 18.19
N GLU A 349 3.90 -30.41 17.35
CA GLU A 349 3.27 -29.76 16.19
C GLU A 349 2.90 -30.80 15.10
N GLY A 350 1.62 -31.19 15.02
CA GLY A 350 1.06 -31.90 13.86
C GLY A 350 0.95 -33.43 13.97
N ALA A 351 0.71 -33.97 15.18
CA ALA A 351 0.54 -35.42 15.41
C ALA A 351 -0.64 -36.08 14.65
N GLY A 352 -1.60 -35.31 14.12
CA GLY A 352 -2.72 -35.81 13.30
C GLY A 352 -2.71 -35.34 11.83
N LEU A 353 -1.70 -34.57 11.41
CA LEU A 353 -1.55 -34.11 10.03
C LEU A 353 -0.72 -35.11 9.23
N ASP A 354 -1.09 -35.30 7.96
CA ASP A 354 -0.22 -35.98 7.00
C ASP A 354 1.18 -35.37 7.05
N ALA A 355 2.20 -36.23 7.00
CA ALA A 355 3.60 -35.80 7.11
C ALA A 355 3.97 -34.70 6.10
N GLU A 356 3.28 -34.64 4.96
CA GLU A 356 3.48 -33.63 3.91
C GLU A 356 2.96 -32.23 4.29
N LEU A 357 1.91 -32.13 5.12
CA LEU A 357 1.28 -30.87 5.52
C LEU A 357 1.98 -30.19 6.70
N ARG A 358 2.70 -30.96 7.53
CA ARG A 358 3.33 -30.50 8.77
C ARG A 358 4.24 -29.27 8.59
N PRO A 359 5.15 -29.21 7.60
CA PRO A 359 6.00 -28.03 7.43
C PRO A 359 5.22 -26.74 7.12
N LEU A 360 4.15 -26.83 6.34
CA LEU A 360 3.30 -25.67 6.02
C LEU A 360 2.47 -25.25 7.25
N ALA A 361 1.99 -26.22 8.03
CA ALA A 361 1.27 -25.99 9.28
C ALA A 361 2.14 -25.26 10.34
N GLU A 362 3.42 -25.60 10.46
CA GLU A 362 4.39 -24.90 11.32
C GLU A 362 4.56 -23.42 10.90
N MET A 363 4.67 -23.18 9.58
CA MET A 363 4.79 -21.82 9.04
C MET A 363 3.55 -20.97 9.32
N TRP A 364 2.35 -21.55 9.19
CA TRP A 364 1.10 -20.92 9.59
C TRP A 364 1.08 -20.66 11.09
N SER A 365 1.41 -21.67 11.89
CA SER A 365 1.33 -21.60 13.36
C SER A 365 2.21 -20.49 13.91
N ALA A 366 3.42 -20.34 13.38
CA ALA A 366 4.31 -19.27 13.80
C ALA A 366 4.03 -17.89 13.12
N SER A 367 3.08 -17.81 12.19
CA SER A 367 2.55 -16.55 11.64
C SER A 367 1.27 -16.10 12.36
N LEU A 368 0.43 -17.06 12.77
CA LEU A 368 -0.88 -16.85 13.42
C LEU A 368 -0.79 -16.93 14.96
N GLY A 369 0.28 -17.51 15.50
CA GLY A 369 0.42 -17.79 16.93
C GLY A 369 -0.45 -18.94 17.44
N THR A 370 -1.08 -19.71 16.56
CA THR A 370 -2.02 -20.81 16.87
C THR A 370 -1.59 -22.10 16.18
N PRO A 371 -1.56 -23.26 16.85
CA PRO A 371 -1.26 -24.53 16.19
C PRO A 371 -2.30 -24.86 15.11
N VAL A 372 -1.82 -25.28 13.94
CA VAL A 372 -2.68 -25.75 12.83
C VAL A 372 -2.70 -27.27 12.83
N ALA A 373 -3.87 -27.86 13.07
CA ALA A 373 -4.03 -29.30 13.27
C ALA A 373 -4.82 -30.01 12.16
N SER A 374 -5.36 -29.30 11.17
CA SER A 374 -6.21 -29.88 10.10
C SER A 374 -5.86 -29.36 8.71
N ALA A 375 -5.96 -30.25 7.71
CA ALA A 375 -5.83 -29.91 6.29
C ALA A 375 -6.92 -28.94 5.81
N ASP A 376 -8.11 -28.97 6.41
CA ASP A 376 -9.21 -28.07 6.04
C ASP A 376 -9.18 -26.73 6.80
N ALA A 377 -8.18 -26.51 7.65
CA ALA A 377 -8.02 -25.25 8.37
C ALA A 377 -7.86 -24.09 7.39
N ASP A 378 -8.71 -23.07 7.52
CA ASP A 378 -8.67 -21.86 6.71
C ASP A 378 -7.83 -20.76 7.39
N PHE A 379 -6.92 -20.16 6.63
CA PHE A 379 -5.96 -19.17 7.11
C PHE A 379 -6.64 -17.95 7.73
N PHE A 380 -7.72 -17.48 7.12
CA PHE A 380 -8.44 -16.28 7.57
C PHE A 380 -9.38 -16.61 8.75
N ASP A 381 -9.95 -17.81 8.78
CA ASP A 381 -10.75 -18.29 9.92
C ASP A 381 -9.91 -18.48 11.18
N LEU A 382 -8.61 -18.76 11.04
CA LEU A 382 -7.65 -18.82 12.13
C LEU A 382 -7.14 -17.44 12.59
N GLY A 383 -7.76 -16.35 12.14
CA GLY A 383 -7.38 -14.98 12.50
C GLY A 383 -6.32 -14.36 11.58
N GLY A 384 -6.10 -14.96 10.40
CA GLY A 384 -5.26 -14.40 9.36
C GLY A 384 -5.81 -13.08 8.81
N GLY A 385 -4.93 -12.11 8.55
CA GLY A 385 -5.23 -10.84 7.88
C GLY A 385 -4.14 -10.53 6.86
N SER A 386 -4.23 -9.38 6.16
CA SER A 386 -3.28 -9.05 5.08
C SER A 386 -1.82 -9.03 5.52
N LEU A 387 -1.55 -8.60 6.77
CA LEU A 387 -0.21 -8.60 7.34
C LEU A 387 0.31 -10.00 7.65
N SER A 388 -0.48 -10.85 8.32
CA SER A 388 -0.06 -12.23 8.59
C SER A 388 -0.01 -13.06 7.31
N ALA A 389 -0.83 -12.78 6.30
CA ALA A 389 -0.73 -13.39 4.96
C ALA A 389 0.60 -13.01 4.27
N ALA A 390 0.99 -11.73 4.32
CA ALA A 390 2.28 -11.29 3.77
C ALA A 390 3.47 -11.94 4.50
N LEU A 391 3.41 -12.06 5.83
CA LEU A 391 4.42 -12.75 6.63
C LEU A 391 4.47 -14.26 6.34
N LEU A 392 3.31 -14.89 6.17
CA LEU A 392 3.20 -16.30 5.78
C LEU A 392 3.84 -16.52 4.41
N VAL A 393 3.52 -15.70 3.40
CA VAL A 393 4.11 -15.79 2.07
C VAL A 393 5.63 -15.66 2.13
N ALA A 394 6.17 -14.77 2.96
CA ALA A 394 7.61 -14.63 3.14
C ALA A 394 8.28 -15.93 3.62
N ARG A 395 7.56 -16.78 4.37
CA ARG A 395 8.03 -18.11 4.80
C ARG A 395 7.77 -19.18 3.75
N ILE A 396 6.58 -19.21 3.14
CA ILE A 396 6.24 -20.16 2.06
C ILE A 396 7.22 -20.05 0.90
N ARG A 397 7.74 -18.86 0.61
CA ARG A 397 8.76 -18.63 -0.42
C ARG A 397 10.08 -19.38 -0.23
N THR A 398 10.29 -19.99 0.93
CA THR A 398 11.39 -20.95 1.14
C THR A 398 11.13 -22.32 0.51
N LEU A 399 9.85 -22.67 0.30
CA LEU A 399 9.38 -23.91 -0.34
C LEU A 399 8.97 -23.68 -1.79
N ASP A 400 8.22 -22.60 -2.05
CA ASP A 400 7.78 -22.16 -3.37
C ASP A 400 8.10 -20.67 -3.55
N PRO A 401 9.25 -20.34 -4.16
CA PRO A 401 9.68 -18.96 -4.38
C PRO A 401 8.67 -18.08 -5.14
N GLU A 402 7.78 -18.68 -5.92
CA GLU A 402 6.79 -17.99 -6.75
C GLU A 402 5.45 -17.78 -6.03
N PHE A 403 5.27 -18.32 -4.82
CA PHE A 403 4.04 -18.15 -4.05
C PHE A 403 3.78 -16.68 -3.71
N THR A 404 2.55 -16.23 -3.90
CA THR A 404 2.13 -14.83 -3.75
C THR A 404 1.04 -14.67 -2.68
N VAL A 405 0.79 -13.43 -2.26
CA VAL A 405 -0.35 -13.12 -1.38
C VAL A 405 -1.68 -13.45 -2.08
N ALA A 406 -1.76 -13.25 -3.40
CA ALA A 406 -2.94 -13.62 -4.17
C ALA A 406 -3.25 -15.12 -4.07
N ASP A 407 -2.21 -15.96 -4.00
CA ASP A 407 -2.37 -17.41 -3.84
C ASP A 407 -2.92 -17.79 -2.46
N VAL A 408 -2.58 -17.04 -1.39
CA VAL A 408 -3.19 -17.23 -0.07
C VAL A 408 -4.70 -16.95 -0.12
N TYR A 409 -5.12 -15.92 -0.85
CA TYR A 409 -6.53 -15.62 -1.04
C TYR A 409 -7.25 -16.60 -1.95
N ALA A 410 -6.56 -17.14 -2.97
CA ALA A 410 -7.13 -18.13 -3.89
C ALA A 410 -7.25 -19.53 -3.26
N HIS A 411 -6.31 -19.88 -2.37
CA HIS A 411 -6.23 -21.19 -1.71
C HIS A 411 -6.10 -21.02 -0.18
N PRO A 412 -7.15 -20.54 0.51
CA PRO A 412 -7.04 -20.16 1.91
C PRO A 412 -7.00 -21.34 2.88
N ARG A 413 -7.26 -22.58 2.44
CA ARG A 413 -7.20 -23.80 3.28
C ARG A 413 -5.82 -24.46 3.23
N LEU A 414 -5.33 -25.00 4.35
CA LEU A 414 -3.99 -25.60 4.46
C LEU A 414 -3.72 -26.65 3.37
N GLY A 415 -4.64 -27.59 3.16
CA GLY A 415 -4.54 -28.67 2.18
C GLY A 415 -4.62 -28.17 0.74
N ALA A 416 -5.50 -27.19 0.47
CA ALA A 416 -5.59 -26.56 -0.86
C ALA A 416 -4.34 -25.73 -1.18
N MET A 417 -3.80 -25.04 -0.18
CA MET A 417 -2.55 -24.29 -0.27
C MET A 417 -1.36 -25.23 -0.51
N HIS A 418 -1.28 -26.33 0.25
CA HIS A 418 -0.30 -27.37 0.02
C HIS A 418 -0.42 -27.97 -1.38
N ALA A 419 -1.64 -28.27 -1.84
CA ALA A 419 -1.88 -28.78 -3.20
C ALA A 419 -1.47 -27.76 -4.27
N ALA A 420 -1.69 -26.45 -4.05
CA ALA A 420 -1.27 -25.40 -4.97
C ALA A 420 0.26 -25.24 -5.02
N ILE A 421 0.94 -25.42 -3.88
CA ILE A 421 2.41 -25.48 -3.79
C ILE A 421 2.93 -26.73 -4.49
N ALA A 422 2.32 -27.89 -4.22
CA ALA A 422 2.72 -29.18 -4.77
C ALA A 422 2.45 -29.29 -6.28
N GLY A 423 1.35 -28.70 -6.76
CA GLY A 423 0.98 -28.65 -8.18
C GLY A 423 1.80 -27.67 -9.00
N ARG A 424 2.36 -26.63 -8.35
CA ARG A 424 3.35 -25.73 -8.96
C ARG A 424 4.75 -26.27 -8.95
N ALA A 425 5.08 -27.16 -8.01
CA ALA A 425 6.34 -27.87 -8.04
C ALA A 425 6.34 -28.84 -9.24
N PRO A 426 7.16 -28.64 -10.29
CA PRO A 426 7.41 -29.71 -11.23
C PRO A 426 8.07 -30.84 -10.43
N ARG A 427 7.45 -32.02 -10.39
CA ARG A 427 8.00 -33.22 -9.72
C ARG A 427 9.41 -33.60 -10.22
N ALA A 428 9.85 -33.01 -11.34
CA ALA A 428 11.20 -33.16 -11.92
C ALA A 428 12.22 -32.07 -11.50
N GLU A 429 11.84 -31.02 -10.77
CA GLU A 429 12.77 -29.94 -10.35
C GLU A 429 13.00 -29.83 -8.84
N ARG A 430 12.43 -30.73 -8.03
CA ARG A 430 12.76 -30.88 -6.59
C ARG A 430 14.23 -31.27 -6.34
N THR A 431 15.01 -31.51 -7.40
CA THR A 431 16.47 -31.67 -7.41
C THR A 431 17.16 -30.63 -8.30
N ARG A 432 16.68 -29.38 -8.39
CA ARG A 432 17.66 -28.30 -8.53
C ARG A 432 18.34 -28.22 -7.16
N PRO A 433 19.58 -28.74 -6.97
CA PRO A 433 20.31 -28.47 -5.75
C PRO A 433 20.25 -26.96 -5.55
N ARG A 434 20.09 -26.51 -4.30
CA ARG A 434 20.25 -25.09 -3.94
C ARG A 434 21.49 -24.62 -4.68
N VAL A 435 21.31 -23.91 -5.80
CA VAL A 435 22.43 -23.59 -6.67
C VAL A 435 23.27 -22.72 -5.78
N ASP A 436 24.46 -23.20 -5.40
CA ASP A 436 25.36 -22.42 -4.58
C ASP A 436 25.82 -21.27 -5.47
N VAL A 437 25.03 -20.20 -5.45
CA VAL A 437 25.23 -19.00 -6.25
C VAL A 437 26.59 -18.48 -5.84
N ARG A 438 27.53 -18.50 -6.80
CA ARG A 438 28.90 -18.11 -6.49
C ARG A 438 28.93 -16.62 -6.13
N PRO A 439 29.64 -16.22 -5.06
CA PRO A 439 29.86 -14.82 -4.74
C PRO A 439 30.45 -14.04 -5.92
N THR A 440 30.16 -12.74 -6.03
CA THR A 440 30.85 -11.88 -7.01
C THR A 440 32.36 -12.06 -6.86
N PRO A 441 33.10 -12.44 -7.92
CA PRO A 441 34.54 -12.62 -7.82
C PRO A 441 35.23 -11.36 -7.29
N ARG A 442 36.13 -11.49 -6.32
CA ARG A 442 36.90 -10.35 -5.77
C ARG A 442 37.66 -9.60 -6.86
N ARG A 443 38.17 -10.32 -7.87
CA ARG A 443 38.81 -9.71 -9.04
C ARG A 443 37.87 -8.77 -9.79
N ALA A 444 36.60 -9.15 -9.96
CA ALA A 444 35.60 -8.31 -10.62
C ALA A 444 35.35 -7.03 -9.81
N GLN A 445 35.20 -7.15 -8.49
CA GLN A 445 35.04 -6.03 -7.57
C GLN A 445 36.20 -5.04 -7.65
N TRP A 446 37.45 -5.53 -7.65
CA TRP A 446 38.64 -4.70 -7.81
C TRP A 446 38.67 -3.99 -9.18
N ILE A 447 38.36 -4.71 -10.25
CA ILE A 447 38.30 -4.14 -11.60
C ILE A 447 37.26 -3.01 -11.66
N GLN A 448 36.06 -3.20 -11.09
CA GLN A 448 35.02 -2.17 -11.07
C GLN A 448 35.46 -0.92 -10.30
N THR A 449 36.07 -1.09 -9.12
CA THR A 449 36.60 0.04 -8.34
C THR A 449 37.69 0.79 -9.10
N LEU A 450 38.63 0.07 -9.73
CA LEU A 450 39.71 0.69 -10.51
C LEU A 450 39.19 1.40 -11.77
N LEU A 451 38.22 0.80 -12.47
CA LEU A 451 37.58 1.40 -13.65
C LEU A 451 36.65 2.57 -13.28
N GLY A 452 36.22 2.69 -12.02
CA GLY A 452 35.46 3.83 -11.53
C GLY A 452 36.22 5.16 -11.68
N VAL A 453 37.55 5.17 -11.47
CA VAL A 453 38.36 6.39 -11.56
C VAL A 453 38.38 6.99 -12.98
N PRO A 454 38.71 6.26 -14.06
CA PRO A 454 38.67 6.82 -15.42
C PRO A 454 37.24 7.14 -15.88
N LEU A 455 36.21 6.44 -15.38
CA LEU A 455 34.81 6.79 -15.62
C LEU A 455 34.47 8.16 -15.01
N LEU A 456 34.83 8.38 -13.75
CA LEU A 456 34.67 9.69 -13.10
C LEU A 456 35.53 10.77 -13.77
N ALA A 457 36.72 10.45 -14.28
CA ALA A 457 37.50 11.39 -15.08
C ALA A 457 36.76 11.80 -16.36
N LEU A 458 36.12 10.85 -17.05
CA LEU A 458 35.26 11.16 -18.20
C LEU A 458 34.08 12.07 -17.80
N GLN A 459 33.50 11.85 -16.62
CA GLN A 459 32.45 12.72 -16.08
C GLN A 459 32.98 14.13 -15.74
N SER A 460 34.21 14.24 -15.24
CA SER A 460 34.85 15.50 -14.86
C SER A 460 35.03 16.46 -16.04
N LEU A 461 35.17 15.95 -17.27
CA LEU A 461 35.22 16.77 -18.48
C LEU A 461 34.00 17.66 -18.65
N ARG A 462 32.82 17.20 -18.20
CA ARG A 462 31.60 18.02 -18.25
C ARG A 462 31.67 19.18 -17.27
N TRP A 463 32.18 18.94 -16.07
CA TRP A 463 32.39 19.97 -15.05
C TRP A 463 33.46 20.97 -15.47
N LEU A 464 34.55 20.49 -16.07
CA LEU A 464 35.60 21.33 -16.61
C LEU A 464 35.08 22.19 -17.78
N ALA A 465 34.29 21.61 -18.69
CA ALA A 465 33.65 22.36 -19.77
C ALA A 465 32.69 23.43 -19.25
N LEU A 466 31.89 23.13 -18.22
CA LEU A 466 31.01 24.11 -17.57
C LEU A 466 31.81 25.25 -16.91
N LEU A 467 32.86 24.92 -16.14
CA LEU A 467 33.76 25.88 -15.52
C LEU A 467 34.39 26.82 -16.55
N LEU A 468 35.02 26.25 -17.58
CA LEU A 468 35.74 27.03 -18.59
C LEU A 468 34.80 27.88 -19.44
N THR A 469 33.59 27.40 -19.71
CA THR A 469 32.56 28.20 -20.40
C THR A 469 32.10 29.35 -19.53
N GLY A 470 31.80 29.11 -18.24
CA GLY A 470 31.44 30.17 -17.30
C GLY A 470 32.53 31.23 -17.19
N SER A 471 33.79 30.80 -17.04
CA SER A 471 34.94 31.71 -16.99
C SER A 471 35.09 32.53 -18.28
N ALA A 472 35.02 31.90 -19.45
CA ALA A 472 35.15 32.57 -20.74
C ALA A 472 34.03 33.59 -21.01
N LEU A 473 32.84 33.39 -20.43
CA LEU A 473 31.72 34.33 -20.51
C LEU A 473 31.85 35.50 -19.51
N LEU A 474 32.43 35.26 -18.33
CA LEU A 474 32.59 36.27 -17.28
C LEU A 474 33.80 37.18 -17.51
N HIS A 475 34.90 36.66 -18.06
CA HIS A 475 36.15 37.43 -18.23
C HIS A 475 35.98 38.75 -19.00
N PRO A 476 35.21 38.82 -20.12
CA PRO A 476 34.96 40.07 -20.84
C PRO A 476 34.20 41.13 -20.03
N LEU A 477 33.51 40.75 -18.95
CA LEU A 477 32.75 41.67 -18.07
C LEU A 477 33.63 42.37 -17.02
N GLY A 478 34.90 41.97 -16.90
CA GLY A 478 35.90 42.55 -16.01
C GLY A 478 35.73 42.20 -14.51
N GLY A 479 36.87 42.03 -13.82
CA GLY A 479 36.92 41.69 -12.40
C GLY A 479 36.81 40.20 -12.09
N PHE A 480 37.23 39.33 -13.01
CA PHE A 480 37.19 37.87 -12.86
C PHE A 480 38.55 37.21 -13.15
N ASP A 481 39.64 37.96 -12.98
CA ASP A 481 41.01 37.54 -13.34
C ASP A 481 41.51 36.33 -12.53
N ALA A 482 40.88 36.04 -11.38
CA ALA A 482 41.14 34.85 -10.58
C ALA A 482 40.68 33.54 -11.25
N LEU A 483 39.79 33.58 -12.25
CA LEU A 483 39.27 32.39 -12.92
C LEU A 483 40.17 31.94 -14.09
N PRO A 484 40.31 30.63 -14.33
CA PRO A 484 41.15 30.13 -15.42
C PRO A 484 40.52 30.43 -16.79
N VAL A 485 41.34 30.85 -17.76
CA VAL A 485 40.91 31.11 -19.14
C VAL A 485 41.54 30.10 -20.09
N VAL A 486 40.74 29.63 -21.05
CA VAL A 486 41.19 28.77 -22.15
C VAL A 486 40.71 29.38 -23.47
N SER A 487 41.48 29.19 -24.54
CA SER A 487 41.10 29.70 -25.85
C SER A 487 39.79 29.07 -26.36
N TRP A 488 38.95 29.88 -26.98
CA TRP A 488 37.67 29.42 -27.57
C TRP A 488 37.86 28.27 -28.58
N TRP A 489 38.99 28.25 -29.28
CA TRP A 489 39.35 27.19 -30.22
C TRP A 489 39.60 25.83 -29.56
N LEU A 490 40.01 25.79 -28.29
CA LEU A 490 40.11 24.56 -27.50
C LEU A 490 38.78 24.20 -26.83
N LEU A 491 38.00 25.21 -26.40
CA LEU A 491 36.73 25.02 -25.70
C LEU A 491 35.59 24.55 -26.63
N ALA A 492 35.48 25.12 -27.83
CA ALA A 492 34.37 24.82 -28.75
C ALA A 492 34.32 23.34 -29.19
N PRO A 493 35.43 22.67 -29.57
CA PRO A 493 35.43 21.23 -29.84
C PRO A 493 35.04 20.41 -28.61
N GLY A 494 35.51 20.80 -27.42
CA GLY A 494 35.15 20.14 -26.16
C GLY A 494 33.65 20.23 -25.88
N LEU A 495 33.04 21.40 -26.08
CA LEU A 495 31.59 21.56 -25.96
C LEU A 495 30.83 20.75 -27.01
N LEU A 496 31.29 20.74 -28.27
CA LEU A 496 30.66 19.95 -29.32
C LEU A 496 30.62 18.45 -28.96
N VAL A 497 31.73 17.91 -28.43
CA VAL A 497 31.88 16.48 -28.13
C VAL A 497 31.22 16.09 -26.79
N PHE A 498 31.42 16.88 -25.73
CA PHE A 498 31.03 16.51 -24.36
C PHE A 498 29.79 17.24 -23.84
N ALA A 499 29.35 18.33 -24.47
CA ALA A 499 28.14 19.05 -24.06
C ALA A 499 26.93 18.70 -24.93
N THR A 500 27.10 18.48 -26.25
CA THR A 500 25.97 18.21 -27.14
C THR A 500 25.45 16.76 -27.02
N PRO A 501 24.14 16.52 -27.25
CA PRO A 501 23.58 15.17 -27.28
C PRO A 501 24.27 14.26 -28.28
N PHE A 502 24.58 14.77 -29.48
CA PHE A 502 25.18 13.98 -30.55
C PHE A 502 26.59 13.49 -30.21
N GLY A 503 27.43 14.36 -29.64
CA GLY A 503 28.76 13.98 -29.19
C GLY A 503 28.70 12.93 -28.09
N ARG A 504 27.82 13.10 -27.10
CA ARG A 504 27.62 12.14 -25.99
C ARG A 504 27.10 10.79 -26.49
N MET A 505 26.13 10.78 -27.40
CA MET A 505 25.63 9.56 -28.05
C MET A 505 26.71 8.86 -28.87
N ALA A 506 27.53 9.63 -29.61
CA ALA A 506 28.62 9.07 -30.40
C ALA A 506 29.68 8.41 -29.51
N ILE A 507 30.08 9.04 -28.40
CA ILE A 507 31.00 8.46 -27.42
C ILE A 507 30.42 7.16 -26.85
N ALA A 508 29.17 7.19 -26.39
CA ALA A 508 28.53 6.01 -25.80
C ALA A 508 28.37 4.87 -26.81
N ALA A 509 27.96 5.18 -28.05
CA ALA A 509 27.84 4.18 -29.10
C ALA A 509 29.21 3.60 -29.50
N ALA A 510 30.24 4.43 -29.65
CA ALA A 510 31.59 3.97 -29.95
C ALA A 510 32.16 3.09 -28.84
N ALA A 511 32.01 3.51 -27.58
CA ALA A 511 32.43 2.74 -26.42
C ALA A 511 31.70 1.40 -26.35
N ALA A 512 30.36 1.38 -26.49
CA ALA A 512 29.58 0.15 -26.48
C ALA A 512 29.97 -0.78 -27.64
N ARG A 513 30.17 -0.26 -28.86
CA ARG A 513 30.56 -1.07 -30.03
C ARG A 513 31.94 -1.67 -29.89
N LEU A 514 32.88 -0.96 -29.27
CA LEU A 514 34.23 -1.45 -28.99
C LEU A 514 34.22 -2.47 -27.84
N LEU A 515 33.59 -2.11 -26.73
CA LEU A 515 33.53 -2.92 -25.51
C LEU A 515 32.68 -4.17 -25.71
N LEU A 516 31.68 -4.20 -26.57
CA LEU A 516 30.80 -5.36 -26.76
C LEU A 516 31.06 -6.10 -28.08
N ARG A 517 32.16 -5.78 -28.76
CA ARG A 517 32.60 -6.51 -29.97
C ARG A 517 32.86 -7.98 -29.65
N GLY A 518 32.08 -8.86 -30.28
CA GLY A 518 32.13 -10.31 -30.10
C GLY A 518 31.25 -10.85 -28.97
N LEU A 519 30.39 -10.03 -28.36
CA LEU A 519 29.38 -10.49 -27.42
C LEU A 519 28.32 -11.30 -28.16
N GLU A 520 28.12 -12.55 -27.74
CA GLU A 520 27.09 -13.44 -28.27
C GLU A 520 25.95 -13.62 -27.26
N PRO A 521 24.70 -13.81 -27.73
CA PRO A 521 23.59 -14.22 -26.87
C PRO A 521 23.91 -15.53 -26.15
N GLY A 522 23.54 -15.61 -24.87
CA GLY A 522 23.80 -16.79 -24.03
C GLY A 522 23.98 -16.43 -22.57
N ASP A 523 24.31 -17.46 -21.79
CA ASP A 523 24.57 -17.35 -20.36
C ASP A 523 26.06 -17.11 -20.12
N HIS A 524 26.39 -16.03 -19.42
CA HIS A 524 27.75 -15.63 -19.08
C HIS A 524 27.94 -15.59 -17.56
N PRO A 525 29.13 -15.90 -17.01
CA PRO A 525 29.33 -15.85 -15.57
C PRO A 525 29.28 -14.41 -15.02
N ARG A 526 28.58 -14.21 -13.90
CA ARG A 526 28.52 -12.95 -13.17
C ARG A 526 29.89 -12.54 -12.65
N GLY A 527 30.29 -11.33 -13.01
CA GLY A 527 31.63 -10.78 -12.75
C GLY A 527 32.71 -11.34 -13.69
N GLY A 528 32.32 -12.11 -14.70
CA GLY A 528 33.20 -12.50 -15.80
C GLY A 528 33.47 -11.36 -16.78
N ARG A 529 34.28 -11.65 -17.81
CA ARG A 529 34.72 -10.65 -18.80
C ARG A 529 33.55 -9.92 -19.48
N TRP A 530 32.50 -10.65 -19.84
CA TRP A 530 31.37 -10.08 -20.58
C TRP A 530 30.47 -9.25 -19.68
N HIS A 531 30.24 -9.72 -18.45
CA HIS A 531 29.51 -8.94 -17.47
C HIS A 531 30.16 -7.58 -17.20
N LEU A 532 31.48 -7.57 -16.96
CA LEU A 532 32.22 -6.34 -16.71
C LEU A 532 32.24 -5.40 -17.91
N ARG A 533 32.26 -5.93 -19.15
CA ARG A 533 32.20 -5.13 -20.37
C ARG A 533 30.81 -4.53 -20.61
N ILE A 534 29.74 -5.26 -20.29
CA ILE A 534 28.36 -4.75 -20.33
C ILE A 534 28.20 -3.64 -19.28
N TRP A 535 28.55 -3.92 -18.02
CA TRP A 535 28.53 -2.93 -16.94
C TRP A 535 29.33 -1.67 -17.31
N LEU A 536 30.54 -1.82 -17.85
CA LEU A 536 31.35 -0.67 -18.26
C LEU A 536 30.70 0.14 -19.39
N ALA A 537 30.12 -0.53 -20.39
CA ALA A 537 29.42 0.14 -21.49
C ALA A 537 28.20 0.93 -21.00
N GLU A 538 27.44 0.38 -20.05
CA GLU A 538 26.34 1.10 -19.40
C GLU A 538 26.82 2.28 -18.57
N GLN A 539 27.86 2.09 -17.76
CA GLN A 539 28.44 3.17 -16.96
C GLN A 539 28.95 4.32 -17.82
N VAL A 540 29.58 4.03 -18.96
CA VAL A 540 29.96 5.08 -19.92
C VAL A 540 28.73 5.81 -20.44
N ALA A 541 27.69 5.08 -20.89
CA ALA A 541 26.47 5.68 -21.42
C ALA A 541 25.73 6.54 -20.39
N GLN A 542 25.68 6.09 -19.13
CA GLN A 542 25.04 6.79 -18.01
C GLN A 542 25.85 8.03 -17.61
N GLN A 543 27.16 7.92 -17.37
CA GLN A 543 27.98 9.01 -16.87
C GLN A 543 28.23 10.11 -17.91
N ILE A 544 28.36 9.75 -19.19
CA ILE A 544 28.43 10.74 -20.27
C ILE A 544 27.07 11.44 -20.48
N GLY A 545 25.98 10.83 -20.01
CA GLY A 545 24.61 11.28 -20.22
C GLY A 545 24.22 11.18 -21.71
N ALA A 546 24.49 10.02 -22.32
CA ALA A 546 24.33 9.77 -23.75
C ALA A 546 22.95 10.16 -24.26
N VAL A 547 21.91 9.82 -23.51
CA VAL A 547 20.53 10.13 -23.85
C VAL A 547 19.90 10.93 -22.70
N GLY A 548 20.27 12.20 -22.62
CA GLY A 548 19.54 13.19 -21.82
C GLY A 548 18.30 13.72 -22.54
N LEU A 549 17.61 14.69 -21.93
CA LEU A 549 16.36 15.27 -22.44
C LEU A 549 16.47 15.85 -23.86
N ALA A 550 17.62 16.42 -24.22
CA ALA A 550 17.86 16.93 -25.58
C ALA A 550 18.10 15.82 -26.63
N GLY A 551 18.37 14.58 -26.18
CA GLY A 551 18.64 13.43 -27.03
C GLY A 551 17.41 12.57 -27.36
N ALA A 552 16.33 12.71 -26.61
CA ALA A 552 15.18 11.79 -26.67
C ALA A 552 14.56 11.59 -28.08
N PRO A 553 14.37 12.62 -28.94
CA PRO A 553 13.88 12.47 -30.32
C PRO A 553 14.82 11.66 -31.21
N TRP A 554 16.09 11.56 -30.84
CA TRP A 554 17.15 10.92 -31.61
C TRP A 554 17.42 9.48 -31.16
N ILE A 555 16.64 8.95 -30.22
CA ILE A 555 16.76 7.61 -29.65
C ILE A 555 16.83 6.52 -30.73
N ALA A 556 16.02 6.60 -31.79
CA ALA A 556 16.04 5.61 -32.86
C ALA A 556 17.37 5.61 -33.64
N TYR A 557 18.00 6.77 -33.83
CA TYR A 557 19.32 6.88 -34.47
C TYR A 557 20.43 6.38 -33.55
N TYR A 558 20.35 6.72 -32.26
CA TYR A 558 21.26 6.21 -31.24
C TYR A 558 21.20 4.68 -31.16
N ALA A 559 20.01 4.10 -31.16
CA ALA A 559 19.83 2.66 -31.18
C ALA A 559 20.47 2.00 -32.41
N ARG A 560 20.33 2.60 -33.60
CA ARG A 560 20.98 2.11 -34.83
C ARG A 560 22.51 2.21 -34.72
N ALA A 561 23.04 3.28 -34.13
CA ALA A 561 24.48 3.43 -33.89
C ALA A 561 25.03 2.35 -32.96
N LEU A 562 24.25 1.96 -31.94
CA LEU A 562 24.55 0.82 -31.05
C LEU A 562 24.48 -0.55 -31.76
N GLY A 563 23.87 -0.63 -32.95
CA GLY A 563 23.75 -1.85 -33.75
C GLY A 563 22.35 -2.44 -33.83
N ALA A 564 21.34 -1.80 -33.23
CA ALA A 564 19.96 -2.23 -33.29
C ALA A 564 19.37 -2.07 -34.70
N ARG A 565 18.46 -2.98 -35.07
CA ARG A 565 17.73 -2.95 -36.35
C ARG A 565 16.32 -2.44 -36.14
N ILE A 566 16.13 -1.13 -36.31
CA ILE A 566 14.85 -0.45 -36.08
C ILE A 566 14.32 0.10 -37.40
N ALA A 567 13.10 -0.30 -37.77
CA ALA A 567 12.42 0.25 -38.94
C ALA A 567 12.15 1.76 -38.79
N ASP A 568 12.03 2.49 -39.91
CA ASP A 568 11.94 3.96 -39.86
C ASP A 568 10.66 4.49 -39.21
N ASP A 569 9.62 3.69 -39.21
CA ASP A 569 8.26 4.02 -38.79
C ASP A 569 7.95 3.40 -37.42
N VAL A 570 8.94 3.37 -36.54
CA VAL A 570 8.77 2.91 -35.15
C VAL A 570 8.61 4.13 -34.25
N ASP A 571 7.65 4.06 -33.34
CA ASP A 571 7.49 5.01 -32.25
C ASP A 571 8.21 4.44 -31.02
N LEU A 572 9.41 4.92 -30.72
CA LEU A 572 10.27 4.41 -29.65
C LEU A 572 10.48 5.50 -28.59
N HIS A 573 9.80 5.38 -27.46
CA HIS A 573 9.86 6.36 -26.36
C HIS A 573 10.67 5.86 -25.13
N THR A 574 11.41 4.76 -25.27
CA THR A 574 12.31 4.21 -24.24
C THR A 574 13.75 4.09 -24.78
N LEU A 575 14.71 3.90 -23.87
CA LEU A 575 16.12 3.73 -24.22
C LEU A 575 16.39 2.35 -24.84
N PRO A 576 17.25 2.26 -25.87
CA PRO A 576 17.66 0.99 -26.47
C PRO A 576 18.73 0.30 -25.60
N PRO A 577 18.93 -1.02 -25.74
CA PRO A 577 20.01 -1.72 -25.06
C PRO A 577 21.38 -1.28 -25.58
N VAL A 578 22.34 -1.09 -24.67
CA VAL A 578 23.75 -0.82 -25.04
C VAL A 578 24.39 -1.97 -25.83
N THR A 579 23.84 -3.19 -25.71
CA THR A 579 24.29 -4.36 -26.48
C THR A 579 23.97 -4.26 -27.97
N GLY A 580 23.06 -3.37 -28.38
CA GLY A 580 22.56 -3.28 -29.75
C GLY A 580 21.70 -4.48 -30.17
N MET A 581 21.44 -5.45 -29.28
CA MET A 581 20.69 -6.68 -29.57
C MET A 581 19.17 -6.44 -29.56
N LEU A 582 18.71 -5.52 -30.40
CA LEU A 582 17.31 -5.13 -30.52
C LEU A 582 16.89 -5.11 -32.00
N ARG A 583 15.74 -5.72 -32.29
CA ARG A 583 15.09 -5.64 -33.61
C ARG A 583 13.64 -5.22 -33.46
N ILE A 584 13.24 -4.14 -34.11
CA ILE A 584 11.86 -3.64 -34.09
C ILE A 584 11.32 -3.56 -35.51
N GLY A 585 10.17 -4.22 -35.74
CA GLY A 585 9.46 -4.25 -37.02
C GLY A 585 8.71 -2.96 -37.34
N ARG A 586 8.28 -2.84 -38.60
CA ARG A 586 7.55 -1.65 -39.09
C ARG A 586 6.28 -1.38 -38.28
N GLY A 587 6.06 -0.11 -37.93
CA GLY A 587 4.85 0.35 -37.26
C GLY A 587 4.65 -0.14 -35.83
N ALA A 588 5.68 -0.70 -35.20
CA ALA A 588 5.62 -1.03 -33.78
C ALA A 588 5.71 0.23 -32.92
N SER A 589 5.10 0.17 -31.74
CA SER A 589 5.13 1.24 -30.75
C SER A 589 5.62 0.71 -29.41
N VAL A 590 6.59 1.40 -28.82
CA VAL A 590 7.16 1.08 -27.51
C VAL A 590 7.04 2.32 -26.65
N GLU A 591 6.23 2.20 -25.60
CA GLU A 591 5.93 3.27 -24.65
C GLU A 591 7.13 3.62 -23.74
N PRO A 592 7.06 4.73 -22.98
CA PRO A 592 8.07 5.10 -22.00
C PRO A 592 8.31 4.02 -20.94
N GLU A 593 9.47 4.07 -20.28
CA GLU A 593 9.83 3.20 -19.15
C GLU A 593 9.74 1.69 -19.41
N VAL A 594 9.72 1.26 -20.69
CA VAL A 594 9.87 -0.14 -21.06
C VAL A 594 11.35 -0.53 -20.95
N ASP A 595 11.64 -1.56 -20.15
CA ASP A 595 12.99 -2.10 -20.03
C ASP A 595 13.32 -2.99 -21.25
N LEU A 596 14.30 -2.51 -22.04
CA LEU A 596 14.83 -3.16 -23.23
C LEU A 596 16.30 -3.57 -23.07
N SER A 597 16.84 -3.63 -21.85
CA SER A 597 18.28 -3.81 -21.58
C SER A 597 18.88 -5.05 -22.26
N GLY A 598 18.08 -6.10 -22.49
CA GLY A 598 18.49 -7.28 -23.26
C GLY A 598 19.50 -8.18 -22.53
N TYR A 599 19.75 -7.91 -21.25
CA TYR A 599 20.41 -8.83 -20.34
C TYR A 599 19.69 -8.84 -18.97
N TRP A 600 19.90 -9.89 -18.20
CA TRP A 600 19.36 -10.05 -16.85
C TRP A 600 20.32 -10.86 -16.00
N ILE A 601 20.53 -10.46 -14.74
CA ILE A 601 21.42 -11.18 -13.83
C ILE A 601 20.58 -12.11 -12.95
N ASP A 602 20.76 -13.40 -13.14
CA ASP A 602 20.06 -14.50 -12.48
C ASP A 602 21.07 -15.32 -11.67
N GLY A 603 21.07 -15.13 -10.34
CA GLY A 603 22.07 -15.76 -9.47
C GLY A 603 23.49 -15.32 -9.83
N ASP A 604 24.34 -16.26 -10.23
CA ASP A 604 25.72 -16.05 -10.70
C ASP A 604 25.86 -16.09 -12.23
N THR A 605 24.74 -15.99 -12.94
CA THR A 605 24.67 -16.00 -14.40
C THR A 605 24.10 -14.69 -14.93
N VAL A 606 24.70 -14.15 -15.98
CA VAL A 606 24.25 -12.98 -16.73
C VAL A 606 23.72 -13.50 -18.05
N ARG A 607 22.40 -13.50 -18.18
CA ARG A 607 21.69 -13.97 -19.38
C ARG A 607 21.65 -12.82 -20.36
N VAL A 608 22.21 -12.98 -21.55
CA VAL A 608 22.20 -11.96 -22.61
C VAL A 608 21.41 -12.48 -23.81
N GLY A 609 20.50 -11.68 -24.35
CA GLY A 609 19.60 -12.16 -25.38
C GLY A 609 18.95 -11.06 -26.20
N ALA A 610 18.87 -11.30 -27.52
CA ALA A 610 18.29 -10.33 -28.44
C ALA A 610 16.77 -10.22 -28.29
N ILE A 611 16.27 -8.99 -28.17
CA ILE A 611 14.85 -8.68 -28.11
C ILE A 611 14.33 -8.43 -29.53
N ARG A 612 13.22 -9.09 -29.89
CA ARG A 612 12.56 -8.92 -31.19
C ARG A 612 11.12 -8.46 -30.99
N ILE A 613 10.80 -7.29 -31.53
CA ILE A 613 9.46 -6.72 -31.51
C ILE A 613 8.88 -6.77 -32.94
N GLY A 614 7.73 -7.42 -33.09
CA GLY A 614 7.07 -7.66 -34.37
C GLY A 614 6.59 -6.37 -35.05
N ALA A 615 6.19 -6.47 -36.31
CA ALA A 615 5.56 -5.32 -37.00
C ALA A 615 4.17 -5.06 -36.41
N GLY A 616 3.82 -3.79 -36.22
CA GLY A 616 2.52 -3.34 -35.70
C GLY A 616 2.22 -3.75 -34.25
N SER A 617 3.19 -4.26 -33.50
CA SER A 617 2.98 -4.61 -32.09
C SER A 617 3.14 -3.41 -31.16
N THR A 618 2.46 -3.44 -30.02
CA THR A 618 2.54 -2.41 -28.98
C THR A 618 3.09 -3.00 -27.69
N VAL A 619 3.99 -2.26 -27.04
CA VAL A 619 4.52 -2.60 -25.71
C VAL A 619 4.22 -1.45 -24.76
N GLY A 620 3.35 -1.72 -23.78
CA GLY A 620 2.85 -0.73 -22.83
C GLY A 620 3.90 -0.30 -21.80
N THR A 621 3.70 0.88 -21.23
CA THR A 621 4.60 1.53 -20.28
C THR A 621 4.98 0.64 -19.08
N ARG A 622 6.17 0.84 -18.52
CA ARG A 622 6.69 0.08 -17.36
C ARG A 622 6.73 -1.45 -17.55
N SER A 623 6.77 -1.93 -18.79
CA SER A 623 6.91 -3.35 -19.08
C SER A 623 8.38 -3.76 -19.18
N THR A 624 8.71 -4.98 -18.79
CA THR A 624 10.06 -5.54 -18.89
C THR A 624 10.10 -6.64 -19.95
N LEU A 625 10.93 -6.48 -20.98
CA LEU A 625 11.18 -7.52 -21.98
C LEU A 625 12.48 -8.25 -21.66
N LEU A 626 12.36 -9.46 -21.10
CA LEU A 626 13.53 -10.25 -20.68
C LEU A 626 14.42 -10.66 -21.86
N PRO A 627 15.68 -11.06 -21.60
CA PRO A 627 16.63 -11.46 -22.64
C PRO A 627 16.08 -12.58 -23.53
N GLY A 628 16.15 -12.37 -24.85
CA GLY A 628 15.71 -13.35 -25.84
C GLY A 628 14.22 -13.29 -26.21
N THR A 629 13.47 -12.34 -25.62
CA THR A 629 12.03 -12.17 -25.85
C THR A 629 11.68 -11.89 -27.31
N ARG A 630 10.59 -12.50 -27.80
CA ARG A 630 10.09 -12.38 -29.17
C ARG A 630 8.60 -12.04 -29.18
N ILE A 631 8.26 -10.80 -29.50
CA ILE A 631 6.89 -10.32 -29.68
C ILE A 631 6.44 -10.54 -31.12
N GLY A 632 5.32 -11.25 -31.30
CA GLY A 632 4.71 -11.51 -32.59
C GLY A 632 4.19 -10.24 -33.28
N LYS A 633 3.91 -10.32 -34.58
CA LYS A 633 3.31 -9.22 -35.34
C LYS A 633 1.92 -8.87 -34.78
N GLY A 634 1.62 -7.59 -34.62
CA GLY A 634 0.33 -7.11 -34.11
C GLY A 634 -0.02 -7.59 -32.71
N ALA A 635 0.96 -8.04 -31.91
CA ALA A 635 0.73 -8.39 -30.52
C ALA A 635 0.73 -7.16 -29.62
N GLU A 636 0.03 -7.24 -28.49
CA GLU A 636 -0.13 -6.15 -27.52
C GLU A 636 0.35 -6.63 -26.15
N ILE A 637 1.30 -5.92 -25.55
CA ILE A 637 1.74 -6.13 -24.17
C ILE A 637 1.17 -5.02 -23.30
N ALA A 638 0.35 -5.38 -22.31
CA ALA A 638 -0.26 -4.43 -21.40
C ALA A 638 0.80 -3.76 -20.49
N PRO A 639 0.56 -2.53 -20.00
CA PRO A 639 1.47 -1.85 -19.07
C PRO A 639 1.81 -2.68 -17.83
N GLY A 640 3.03 -2.50 -17.30
CA GLY A 640 3.48 -3.20 -16.09
C GLY A 640 3.63 -4.71 -16.25
N SER A 641 3.91 -5.21 -17.47
CA SER A 641 4.02 -6.65 -17.73
C SER A 641 5.48 -7.10 -17.86
N ALA A 642 5.82 -8.29 -17.37
CA ALA A 642 7.12 -8.91 -17.53
C ALA A 642 7.05 -10.09 -18.50
N VAL A 643 7.60 -9.92 -19.71
CA VAL A 643 7.50 -10.93 -20.77
C VAL A 643 8.72 -11.83 -20.78
N PHE A 644 8.47 -13.12 -20.57
CA PHE A 644 9.46 -14.19 -20.70
C PHE A 644 9.21 -14.94 -22.01
N GLY A 645 10.20 -14.97 -22.91
CA GLY A 645 10.14 -15.80 -24.11
C GLY A 645 9.27 -15.25 -25.24
N ARG A 646 8.36 -16.07 -25.80
CA ARG A 646 7.68 -15.77 -27.08
C ARG A 646 6.20 -15.45 -26.90
N VAL A 647 5.79 -14.31 -27.45
CA VAL A 647 4.39 -13.91 -27.58
C VAL A 647 3.92 -14.15 -29.02
N PRO A 648 2.88 -14.96 -29.27
CA PRO A 648 2.34 -15.17 -30.60
C PRO A 648 1.74 -13.90 -31.24
N ALA A 649 1.60 -13.91 -32.57
CA ALA A 649 1.04 -12.78 -33.31
C ALA A 649 -0.44 -12.53 -32.96
N GLY A 650 -0.86 -11.25 -32.95
CA GLY A 650 -2.25 -10.85 -32.74
C GLY A 650 -2.82 -11.14 -31.34
N GLN A 651 -1.98 -11.48 -30.35
CA GLN A 651 -2.41 -11.76 -28.98
C GLN A 651 -2.15 -10.58 -28.05
N ARG A 652 -2.99 -10.47 -27.03
CA ARG A 652 -2.82 -9.56 -25.90
C ARG A 652 -2.30 -10.33 -24.70
N TRP A 653 -1.20 -9.86 -24.12
CA TRP A 653 -0.56 -10.44 -22.94
C TRP A 653 -0.43 -9.39 -21.83
N ALA A 654 -0.65 -9.80 -20.59
CA ALA A 654 -0.53 -8.92 -19.42
C ALA A 654 0.00 -9.69 -18.21
N GLY A 655 0.68 -8.98 -17.31
CA GLY A 655 1.07 -9.49 -16.00
C GLY A 655 2.56 -9.70 -15.78
N SER A 656 2.93 -10.06 -14.56
CA SER A 656 4.32 -10.37 -14.18
C SER A 656 4.37 -11.69 -13.39
N PRO A 657 4.68 -12.82 -14.04
CA PRO A 657 4.99 -12.98 -15.46
C PRO A 657 3.77 -12.76 -16.37
N ALA A 658 4.02 -12.33 -17.61
CA ALA A 658 2.96 -12.02 -18.57
C ALA A 658 2.29 -13.31 -19.08
N ALA A 659 0.96 -13.33 -19.04
CA ALA A 659 0.13 -14.41 -19.56
C ALA A 659 -0.84 -13.89 -20.64
N ARG A 660 -1.33 -14.80 -21.48
CA ARG A 660 -2.30 -14.47 -22.53
C ARG A 660 -3.65 -14.09 -21.92
N GLU A 661 -4.11 -12.88 -22.19
CA GLU A 661 -5.47 -12.43 -21.84
C GLU A 661 -6.48 -12.64 -22.99
N GLY A 662 -6.02 -12.57 -24.24
CA GLY A 662 -6.94 -12.63 -25.38
C GLY A 662 -6.32 -12.26 -26.72
N ARG A 663 -7.15 -11.74 -27.63
CA ARG A 663 -6.71 -11.13 -28.89
C ARG A 663 -6.26 -9.69 -28.65
N ALA A 664 -5.27 -9.23 -29.41
CA ALA A 664 -4.85 -7.83 -29.41
C ALA A 664 -6.04 -6.93 -29.81
N ARG A 665 -6.19 -5.80 -29.13
CA ARG A 665 -7.35 -4.93 -29.38
C ARG A 665 -7.16 -4.17 -30.70
N VAL A 666 -8.17 -4.21 -31.57
CA VAL A 666 -8.19 -3.45 -32.85
C VAL A 666 -9.12 -2.24 -32.69
N TRP A 667 -8.67 -1.23 -31.95
CA TRP A 667 -9.45 0.01 -31.73
C TRP A 667 -8.68 1.27 -32.12
N TRP A 668 -7.43 1.12 -32.57
CA TRP A 668 -6.71 2.18 -33.25
C TRP A 668 -7.35 2.45 -34.60
N PRO A 669 -7.35 3.71 -35.10
CA PRO A 669 -7.83 4.00 -36.45
C PRO A 669 -7.12 3.13 -37.48
N GLU A 670 -7.88 2.56 -38.43
CA GLU A 670 -7.37 1.59 -39.43
C GLU A 670 -6.24 2.18 -40.29
N HIS A 671 -6.34 3.47 -40.60
CA HIS A 671 -5.34 4.18 -41.38
C HIS A 671 -4.26 4.75 -40.47
N ARG A 672 -3.01 4.57 -40.88
CA ARG A 672 -1.87 5.19 -40.21
C ARG A 672 -1.80 6.68 -40.55
N PRO A 673 -1.49 7.57 -39.59
CA PRO A 673 -1.37 8.99 -39.91
C PRO A 673 -0.13 9.24 -40.78
N PRO A 674 -0.16 10.30 -41.62
CA PRO A 674 0.95 10.63 -42.51
C PRO A 674 2.21 10.95 -41.71
N ARG A 675 3.37 10.56 -42.26
CA ARG A 675 4.69 10.73 -41.62
C ARG A 675 5.17 12.17 -41.78
N ASN A 676 4.53 13.09 -41.09
CA ASN A 676 4.81 14.52 -41.19
C ASN A 676 6.17 14.85 -40.56
N THR A 677 7.20 14.99 -41.39
CA THR A 677 8.61 15.17 -40.96
C THR A 677 8.85 16.50 -40.27
N ARG A 678 8.05 17.54 -40.52
CA ARG A 678 8.18 18.84 -39.83
C ARG A 678 8.07 18.72 -38.31
N TRP A 679 7.28 17.77 -37.82
CA TRP A 679 7.14 17.53 -36.39
C TRP A 679 8.40 16.92 -35.78
N VAL A 680 9.21 16.18 -36.55
CA VAL A 680 10.51 15.69 -36.04
C VAL A 680 11.41 16.86 -35.65
N ALA A 681 11.44 17.93 -36.46
CA ALA A 681 12.15 19.15 -36.11
C ALA A 681 11.57 19.83 -34.86
N ALA A 682 10.24 19.91 -34.73
CA ALA A 682 9.58 20.48 -33.55
C ALA A 682 9.90 19.70 -32.25
N TYR A 683 9.94 18.37 -32.31
CA TYR A 683 10.38 17.53 -31.19
C TYR A 683 11.85 17.78 -30.87
N GLY A 684 12.72 17.89 -31.88
CA GLY A 684 14.13 18.25 -31.70
C GLY A 684 14.31 19.60 -31.00
N VAL A 685 13.58 20.64 -31.44
CA VAL A 685 13.60 21.97 -30.82
C VAL A 685 13.10 21.91 -29.38
N ALA A 686 11.98 21.24 -29.11
CA ALA A 686 11.47 21.10 -27.75
C ALA A 686 12.44 20.36 -26.84
N SER A 687 13.12 19.33 -27.34
CA SER A 687 14.21 18.66 -26.62
C SER A 687 15.32 19.60 -26.19
N VAL A 688 15.77 20.46 -27.10
CA VAL A 688 16.81 21.46 -26.81
C VAL A 688 16.27 22.49 -25.81
N ALA A 689 15.04 22.99 -26.00
CA ALA A 689 14.40 23.92 -25.08
C ALA A 689 14.29 23.34 -23.66
N THR A 690 13.82 22.10 -23.51
CA THR A 690 13.77 21.39 -22.23
C THR A 690 15.16 21.24 -21.60
N ALA A 691 16.20 20.94 -22.38
CA ALA A 691 17.56 20.85 -21.85
C ALA A 691 18.20 22.20 -21.49
N LEU A 692 17.67 23.31 -22.02
CA LEU A 692 18.10 24.66 -21.64
C LEU A 692 17.41 25.17 -20.37
N VAL A 693 16.28 24.59 -19.95
CA VAL A 693 15.59 24.98 -18.70
C VAL A 693 16.53 24.98 -17.48
N PRO A 694 17.32 23.91 -17.22
CA PRO A 694 18.29 23.89 -16.13
C PRO A 694 19.34 24.98 -16.29
N VAL A 695 19.83 25.19 -17.52
CA VAL A 695 20.88 26.18 -17.83
C VAL A 695 20.40 27.59 -17.46
N VAL A 696 19.17 27.96 -17.81
CA VAL A 696 18.60 29.27 -17.46
C VAL A 696 18.46 29.43 -15.94
N GLY A 697 17.98 28.40 -15.25
CA GLY A 697 17.87 28.42 -13.79
C GLY A 697 19.23 28.60 -13.10
N PHE A 698 20.22 27.79 -13.48
CA PHE A 698 21.58 27.87 -12.94
C PHE A 698 22.29 29.16 -13.35
N ALA A 699 22.00 29.74 -14.52
CA ALA A 699 22.53 31.05 -14.91
C ALA A 699 22.01 32.17 -14.00
N ALA A 700 20.74 32.12 -13.59
CA ALA A 700 20.16 33.10 -12.67
C ALA A 700 20.84 33.08 -11.30
N GLY A 701 20.98 31.91 -10.68
CA GLY A 701 21.74 31.76 -9.43
C GLY A 701 23.24 32.03 -9.61
N GLY A 702 23.80 31.61 -10.75
CA GLY A 702 25.18 31.90 -11.14
C GLY A 702 25.48 33.39 -11.23
N GLY A 703 24.50 34.23 -11.58
CA GLY A 703 24.63 35.69 -11.53
C GLY A 703 24.87 36.23 -10.11
N ILE A 704 24.21 35.66 -9.09
CA ILE A 704 24.46 36.02 -7.68
C ILE A 704 25.87 35.62 -7.27
N LEU A 705 26.30 34.41 -7.64
CA LEU A 705 27.67 33.95 -7.35
C LEU A 705 28.71 34.80 -8.08
N ALA A 706 28.48 35.12 -9.36
CA ALA A 706 29.36 35.97 -10.15
C ALA A 706 29.48 37.38 -9.54
N ALA A 707 28.39 37.96 -9.06
CA ALA A 707 28.44 39.24 -8.36
C ALA A 707 29.26 39.17 -7.06
N ALA A 708 29.15 38.08 -6.31
CA ALA A 708 29.88 37.90 -5.04
C ALA A 708 31.39 37.70 -5.21
N ILE A 709 31.81 36.99 -6.28
CA ILE A 709 33.23 36.68 -6.53
C ILE A 709 33.95 37.73 -7.40
N ARG A 710 33.24 38.77 -7.84
CA ARG A 710 33.84 39.83 -8.65
C ARG A 710 34.89 40.58 -7.84
N GLY A 711 36.06 40.79 -8.43
CA GLY A 711 37.21 41.43 -7.78
C GLY A 711 37.86 40.57 -6.69
N SER A 712 37.69 39.24 -6.74
CA SER A 712 38.47 38.33 -5.90
C SER A 712 39.94 38.33 -6.31
N ALA A 713 40.83 38.32 -5.31
CA ALA A 713 42.28 38.36 -5.53
C ALA A 713 42.83 37.02 -6.03
N ASP A 714 42.29 35.91 -5.54
CA ASP A 714 42.67 34.54 -5.89
C ASP A 714 41.49 33.57 -5.77
N LEU A 715 41.72 32.29 -6.06
CA LEU A 715 40.69 31.25 -5.98
C LEU A 715 40.26 30.90 -4.55
N ALA A 716 41.09 31.18 -3.54
CA ALA A 716 40.71 30.98 -2.14
C ALA A 716 39.69 32.04 -1.72
N ASP A 717 39.90 33.28 -2.13
CA ASP A 717 38.96 34.40 -1.95
C ASP A 717 37.65 34.17 -2.72
N VAL A 718 37.71 33.61 -3.94
CA VAL A 718 36.50 33.13 -4.67
C VAL A 718 35.71 32.13 -3.83
N GLY A 719 36.39 31.14 -3.25
CA GLY A 719 35.78 30.15 -2.36
C GLY A 719 35.11 30.79 -1.16
N TRP A 720 35.81 31.69 -0.45
CA TRP A 720 35.28 32.34 0.75
C TRP A 720 34.09 33.25 0.48
N ARG A 721 34.19 34.17 -0.50
CA ARG A 721 33.12 35.12 -0.83
C ARG A 721 31.84 34.44 -1.32
N SER A 722 31.97 33.27 -1.95
CA SER A 722 30.83 32.51 -2.45
C SER A 722 29.97 31.85 -1.36
N LEU A 723 30.49 31.62 -0.14
CA LEU A 723 29.77 30.88 0.91
C LEU A 723 28.45 31.55 1.31
N GLY A 724 28.47 32.87 1.54
CA GLY A 724 27.27 33.64 1.90
C GLY A 724 26.30 33.82 0.72
N ALA A 725 26.80 33.81 -0.51
CA ALA A 725 26.03 33.98 -1.73
C ALA A 725 25.39 32.67 -2.22
N LEU A 726 25.86 31.51 -1.76
CA LEU A 726 25.41 30.21 -2.23
C LEU A 726 23.93 29.95 -1.90
N VAL A 727 23.49 30.22 -0.67
CA VAL A 727 22.10 30.01 -0.26
C VAL A 727 21.11 30.83 -1.13
N PRO A 728 21.25 32.17 -1.27
CA PRO A 728 20.36 32.94 -2.13
C PRO A 728 20.47 32.53 -3.62
N ALA A 729 21.65 32.12 -4.10
CA ALA A 729 21.82 31.61 -5.46
C ALA A 729 21.02 30.31 -5.70
N VAL A 730 21.05 29.37 -4.74
CA VAL A 730 20.29 28.11 -4.81
C VAL A 730 18.79 28.36 -4.76
N LEU A 731 18.33 29.25 -3.88
CA LEU A 731 16.92 29.62 -3.78
C LEU A 731 16.41 30.27 -5.08
N LEU A 732 17.18 31.21 -5.65
CA LEU A 732 16.83 31.83 -6.93
C LEU A 732 16.81 30.80 -8.07
N THR A 733 17.80 29.90 -8.12
CA THR A 733 17.85 28.82 -9.11
C THR A 733 16.60 27.96 -9.04
N GLY A 734 16.22 27.49 -7.85
CA GLY A 734 15.02 26.68 -7.63
C GLY A 734 13.73 27.41 -8.02
N LEU A 735 13.60 28.69 -7.66
CA LEU A 735 12.45 29.52 -8.00
C LEU A 735 12.30 29.70 -9.51
N VAL A 736 13.39 30.06 -10.20
CA VAL A 736 13.38 30.24 -11.67
C VAL A 736 13.03 28.93 -12.36
N LEU A 737 13.62 27.81 -11.94
CA LEU A 737 13.28 26.49 -12.50
C LEU A 737 11.81 26.14 -12.30
N ALA A 738 11.26 26.34 -11.10
CA ALA A 738 9.87 26.07 -10.79
C ALA A 738 8.93 26.90 -11.68
N LEU A 739 9.20 28.21 -11.82
CA LEU A 739 8.42 29.11 -12.66
C LEU A 739 8.49 28.75 -14.15
N LEU A 740 9.67 28.43 -14.67
CA LEU A 740 9.86 28.02 -16.06
C LEU A 740 9.09 26.73 -16.36
N VAL A 741 9.17 25.73 -15.48
CA VAL A 741 8.42 24.48 -15.63
C VAL A 741 6.92 24.73 -15.61
N VAL A 742 6.41 25.52 -14.64
CA VAL A 742 4.99 25.86 -14.56
C VAL A 742 4.51 26.57 -15.81
N ALA A 743 5.24 27.60 -16.27
CA ALA A 743 4.88 28.35 -17.47
C ALA A 743 4.88 27.43 -18.71
N ALA A 744 5.92 26.63 -18.91
CA ALA A 744 6.03 25.74 -20.06
C ALA A 744 4.93 24.66 -20.06
N VAL A 745 4.69 23.99 -18.93
CA VAL A 745 3.66 22.95 -18.82
C VAL A 745 2.25 23.53 -19.02
N ARG A 746 1.98 24.72 -18.48
CA ARG A 746 0.70 25.41 -18.70
C ARG A 746 0.46 25.75 -20.16
N LEU A 747 1.48 26.28 -20.85
CA LEU A 747 1.41 26.60 -22.27
C LEU A 747 1.22 25.32 -23.11
N LEU A 748 1.94 24.26 -22.80
CA LEU A 748 1.81 22.96 -23.48
C LEU A 748 0.44 22.32 -23.24
N GLY A 749 -0.20 22.56 -22.09
CA GLY A 749 -1.55 22.10 -21.79
C GLY A 749 -2.67 22.80 -22.57
N LEU A 750 -2.40 23.94 -23.21
CA LEU A 750 -3.43 24.69 -23.95
C LEU A 750 -3.89 23.95 -25.22
N GLY A 751 -5.18 23.62 -25.27
CA GLY A 751 -5.81 22.93 -26.39
C GLY A 751 -5.61 21.41 -26.41
N VAL A 752 -5.02 20.82 -25.37
CA VAL A 752 -4.93 19.37 -25.22
C VAL A 752 -6.31 18.82 -24.87
N THR A 753 -6.85 17.97 -25.74
CA THR A 753 -8.19 17.38 -25.62
C THR A 753 -8.10 15.86 -25.55
N GLU A 754 -9.04 15.26 -24.85
CA GLU A 754 -9.18 13.79 -24.77
C GLU A 754 -9.49 13.22 -26.15
N GLY A 755 -8.83 12.12 -26.51
CA GLY A 755 -9.00 11.47 -27.80
C GLY A 755 -7.73 10.78 -28.31
N VAL A 756 -7.81 10.36 -29.58
CA VAL A 756 -6.71 9.73 -30.31
C VAL A 756 -6.11 10.75 -31.27
N HIS A 757 -4.82 11.05 -31.10
CA HIS A 757 -4.09 12.05 -31.86
C HIS A 757 -2.90 11.40 -32.58
N ALA A 758 -2.51 11.89 -33.74
CA ALA A 758 -1.30 11.37 -34.38
C ALA A 758 -0.07 11.69 -33.51
N VAL A 759 0.88 10.76 -33.37
CA VAL A 759 2.12 10.99 -32.60
C VAL A 759 2.83 12.23 -33.13
N ARG A 760 2.99 12.34 -34.46
CA ARG A 760 3.59 13.51 -35.13
C ARG A 760 2.55 14.60 -35.39
N SER A 761 2.03 15.19 -34.32
CA SER A 761 1.07 16.29 -34.35
C SER A 761 1.36 17.32 -33.26
N ARG A 762 0.59 18.41 -33.23
CA ARG A 762 0.66 19.42 -32.17
C ARG A 762 0.39 18.80 -30.80
N VAL A 763 -0.69 18.03 -30.67
CA VAL A 763 -1.08 17.41 -29.39
C VAL A 763 -0.07 16.34 -28.98
N GLY A 764 0.40 15.51 -29.92
CA GLY A 764 1.45 14.53 -29.63
C GLY A 764 2.74 15.18 -29.14
N TRP A 765 3.16 16.28 -29.78
CA TRP A 765 4.30 17.08 -29.36
C TRP A 765 4.11 17.68 -27.96
N GLN A 766 2.93 18.27 -27.70
CA GLN A 766 2.59 18.84 -26.39
C GLN A 766 2.66 17.81 -25.26
N LEU A 767 2.07 16.63 -25.46
CA LEU A 767 2.05 15.55 -24.47
C LEU A 767 3.46 15.03 -24.18
N TRP A 768 4.23 14.74 -25.22
CA TRP A 768 5.60 14.26 -25.08
C TRP A 768 6.50 15.31 -24.40
N SER A 769 6.41 16.58 -24.79
CA SER A 769 7.19 17.66 -24.16
C SER A 769 6.79 17.88 -22.71
N THR A 770 5.51 17.72 -22.37
CA THR A 770 5.01 17.82 -20.99
C THR A 770 5.63 16.72 -20.13
N GLU A 771 5.58 15.46 -20.57
CA GLU A 771 6.16 14.34 -19.83
C GLU A 771 7.67 14.55 -19.59
N ARG A 772 8.42 14.95 -20.63
CA ARG A 772 9.87 15.23 -20.51
C ARG A 772 10.19 16.39 -19.56
N LEU A 773 9.36 17.44 -19.53
CA LEU A 773 9.53 18.55 -18.57
C LEU A 773 9.21 18.12 -17.13
N LEU A 774 8.21 17.25 -16.94
CA LEU A 774 7.87 16.74 -15.62
C LEU A 774 8.90 15.73 -15.11
N ASP A 775 9.49 14.92 -15.98
CA ASP A 775 10.66 14.08 -15.65
C ASP A 775 11.82 14.93 -15.14
N LEU A 776 12.14 16.03 -15.86
CA LEU A 776 13.16 16.99 -15.45
C LEU A 776 12.83 17.61 -14.09
N ALA A 777 11.59 18.03 -13.89
CA ALA A 777 11.15 18.65 -12.64
C ALA A 777 11.22 17.67 -11.47
N ARG A 778 10.85 16.40 -11.68
CA ARG A 778 10.96 15.35 -10.66
C ARG A 778 12.41 15.17 -10.19
N THR A 779 13.37 15.26 -11.10
CA THR A 779 14.79 15.16 -10.75
C THR A 779 15.33 16.43 -10.09
N LEU A 780 15.12 17.62 -10.66
CA LEU A 780 15.76 18.85 -10.19
C LEU A 780 15.00 19.57 -9.06
N LEU A 781 13.69 19.35 -8.97
CA LEU A 781 12.81 19.95 -7.98
C LEU A 781 12.19 18.89 -7.06
N PHE A 782 12.90 17.77 -6.85
CA PHE A 782 12.48 16.67 -5.97
C PHE A 782 11.95 17.14 -4.60
N PRO A 783 12.52 18.16 -3.91
CA PRO A 783 11.99 18.65 -2.64
C PRO A 783 10.56 19.22 -2.68
N LEU A 784 10.08 19.61 -3.86
CA LEU A 784 8.68 20.05 -4.05
C LEU A 784 7.70 18.87 -4.12
N TYR A 785 8.23 17.66 -4.34
CA TYR A 785 7.49 16.40 -4.28
C TYR A 785 7.58 15.80 -2.87
N ALA A 786 6.69 14.85 -2.56
CA ALA A 786 6.65 14.17 -1.27
C ALA A 786 6.28 15.05 -0.07
N GLY A 787 5.60 16.20 -0.22
CA GLY A 787 5.28 17.09 0.90
C GLY A 787 3.94 17.81 0.79
N LEU A 788 3.58 18.62 1.79
CA LEU A 788 2.33 19.41 1.82
C LEU A 788 2.23 20.43 0.69
N PHE A 789 3.37 20.83 0.12
CA PHE A 789 3.39 21.70 -1.06
C PHE A 789 3.07 20.96 -2.37
N THR A 790 3.21 19.63 -2.43
CA THR A 790 3.01 18.86 -3.67
C THR A 790 1.62 19.04 -4.29
N PRO A 791 0.50 19.02 -3.52
CA PRO A 791 -0.82 19.35 -4.07
C PRO A 791 -0.94 20.77 -4.64
N VAL A 792 -0.19 21.74 -4.10
CA VAL A 792 -0.13 23.11 -4.63
C VAL A 792 0.65 23.11 -5.95
N TRP A 793 1.82 22.46 -5.97
CA TRP A 793 2.64 22.28 -7.16
C TRP A 793 1.87 21.65 -8.31
N LEU A 794 1.14 20.55 -8.07
CA LEU A 794 0.31 19.89 -9.07
C LEU A 794 -0.82 20.79 -9.60
N ARG A 795 -1.44 21.61 -8.74
CA ARG A 795 -2.41 22.64 -9.16
C ARG A 795 -1.76 23.71 -10.02
N LEU A 796 -0.57 24.17 -9.67
CA LEU A 796 0.18 25.15 -10.48
C LEU A 796 0.51 24.60 -11.86
N LEU A 797 0.80 23.31 -12.00
CA LEU A 797 1.01 22.64 -13.29
C LEU A 797 -0.27 22.45 -14.12
N GLY A 798 -1.45 22.53 -13.50
CA GLY A 798 -2.74 22.49 -14.20
C GLY A 798 -3.62 21.27 -13.91
N ALA A 799 -3.22 20.41 -12.97
CA ALA A 799 -4.08 19.32 -12.50
C ALA A 799 -5.19 19.84 -11.58
N ARG A 800 -6.32 19.12 -11.55
CA ARG A 800 -7.41 19.40 -10.60
C ARG A 800 -7.16 18.58 -9.34
N VAL A 801 -6.75 19.23 -8.25
CA VAL A 801 -6.43 18.56 -6.98
C VAL A 801 -7.31 19.08 -5.86
N GLY A 802 -7.93 18.15 -5.14
CA GLY A 802 -8.83 18.39 -4.02
C GLY A 802 -8.13 18.83 -2.72
N LYS A 803 -8.91 18.92 -1.65
CA LYS A 803 -8.46 19.28 -0.29
C LYS A 803 -7.84 18.08 0.41
N ASP A 804 -6.88 18.35 1.30
CA ASP A 804 -6.21 17.35 2.15
C ASP A 804 -5.69 16.12 1.37
N VAL A 805 -5.27 16.33 0.12
CA VAL A 805 -4.60 15.33 -0.71
C VAL A 805 -3.16 15.17 -0.22
N GLU A 806 -2.70 13.94 -0.09
CA GLU A 806 -1.29 13.64 0.10
C GLU A 806 -0.73 13.02 -1.17
N ALA A 807 0.33 13.61 -1.71
CA ALA A 807 0.93 13.16 -2.96
C ALA A 807 2.45 13.19 -2.83
N SER A 808 3.09 12.10 -3.25
CA SER A 808 4.53 12.00 -3.34
C SER A 808 5.04 12.36 -4.73
N THR A 809 5.88 11.53 -5.33
CA THR A 809 6.34 11.70 -6.71
C THR A 809 5.29 11.15 -7.67
N VAL A 810 4.53 12.06 -8.29
CA VAL A 810 3.46 11.71 -9.26
C VAL A 810 3.89 12.16 -10.66
N LEU A 811 4.00 11.20 -11.57
CA LEU A 811 4.12 11.44 -13.01
C LEU A 811 2.73 11.49 -13.62
N LEU A 812 2.40 12.58 -14.32
CA LEU A 812 1.06 12.75 -14.87
C LEU A 812 1.00 13.68 -16.07
N ILE A 813 -0.14 13.67 -16.78
CA ILE A 813 -0.50 14.73 -17.73
C ILE A 813 -1.48 15.70 -17.03
N PRO A 814 -1.04 16.89 -16.57
CA PRO A 814 -1.84 17.76 -15.69
C PRO A 814 -3.23 18.09 -16.23
N ALA A 815 -3.33 18.42 -17.53
CA ALA A 815 -4.60 18.74 -18.17
C ALA A 815 -5.63 17.59 -18.16
N MET A 816 -5.18 16.35 -17.90
CA MET A 816 -5.98 15.13 -17.94
C MET A 816 -6.15 14.48 -16.57
N THR A 817 -5.63 15.08 -15.50
CA THR A 817 -5.61 14.47 -14.17
C THR A 817 -6.54 15.19 -13.20
N THR A 818 -7.40 14.41 -12.56
CA THR A 818 -8.23 14.85 -11.43
C THR A 818 -7.93 13.99 -10.20
N ILE A 819 -7.62 14.63 -9.08
CA ILE A 819 -7.38 14.00 -7.77
C ILE A 819 -8.40 14.60 -6.80
N ARG A 820 -9.27 13.78 -6.23
CA ARG A 820 -10.34 14.20 -5.30
C ARG A 820 -9.82 14.31 -3.86
N ASP A 821 -10.66 14.85 -2.99
CA ASP A 821 -10.31 15.16 -1.60
C ASP A 821 -9.83 13.92 -0.81
N GLY A 822 -8.82 14.11 0.04
CA GLY A 822 -8.29 13.07 0.91
C GLY A 822 -7.56 11.92 0.21
N ALA A 823 -7.35 12.00 -1.11
CA ALA A 823 -6.63 10.96 -1.84
C ALA A 823 -5.16 10.90 -1.44
N PHE A 824 -4.58 9.69 -1.48
CA PHE A 824 -3.18 9.43 -1.20
C PHE A 824 -2.50 8.84 -2.44
N LEU A 825 -1.48 9.51 -2.96
CA LEU A 825 -0.66 9.04 -4.08
C LEU A 825 0.78 8.86 -3.58
N ALA A 826 1.27 7.63 -3.62
CA ALA A 826 2.57 7.28 -3.12
C ALA A 826 3.70 7.55 -4.14
N ASP A 827 4.90 7.03 -3.88
CA ASP A 827 6.10 7.31 -4.67
C ASP A 827 5.96 6.74 -6.10
N ASP A 828 6.46 7.49 -7.07
CA ASP A 828 6.59 7.09 -8.47
C ASP A 828 5.26 6.66 -9.12
N THR A 829 4.14 7.27 -8.72
CA THR A 829 2.83 6.93 -9.30
C THR A 829 2.64 7.53 -10.69
N LEU A 830 1.99 6.80 -11.60
CA LEU A 830 1.71 7.25 -12.98
C LEU A 830 0.21 7.48 -13.19
N VAL A 831 -0.21 8.70 -13.52
CA VAL A 831 -1.63 9.07 -13.68
C VAL A 831 -1.88 9.76 -15.02
N ALA A 832 -2.82 9.24 -15.81
CA ALA A 832 -3.17 9.79 -17.13
C ALA A 832 -1.99 9.88 -18.14
N GLY A 833 -0.92 9.09 -18.00
CA GLY A 833 0.12 8.96 -19.02
C GLY A 833 -0.46 8.44 -20.35
N TYR A 834 0.12 8.72 -21.52
CA TYR A 834 -0.47 8.35 -22.81
C TYR A 834 -0.17 6.90 -23.23
N GLU A 835 -1.01 6.37 -24.14
CA GLU A 835 -0.79 5.08 -24.81
C GLU A 835 -0.36 5.28 -26.27
N LEU A 836 0.44 4.37 -26.81
CA LEU A 836 0.92 4.42 -28.20
C LEU A 836 0.47 3.20 -29.02
N GLY A 837 0.04 3.44 -30.26
CA GLY A 837 -0.20 2.35 -31.21
C GLY A 837 -0.38 2.82 -32.65
N GLY A 838 0.34 2.18 -33.58
CA GLY A 838 0.15 2.39 -35.02
C GLY A 838 0.39 3.83 -35.49
N GLY A 839 1.29 4.58 -34.86
CA GLY A 839 1.51 6.01 -35.13
C GLY A 839 0.50 6.97 -34.49
N TRP A 840 -0.42 6.44 -33.69
CA TRP A 840 -1.38 7.19 -32.89
C TRP A 840 -0.97 7.20 -31.41
N MET A 841 -1.41 8.24 -30.72
CA MET A 841 -1.25 8.46 -29.29
C MET A 841 -2.64 8.68 -28.69
N ARG A 842 -3.03 7.86 -27.72
CA ARG A 842 -4.28 8.06 -26.97
C ARG A 842 -3.99 8.79 -25.67
N VAL A 843 -4.76 9.83 -25.40
CA VAL A 843 -4.83 10.48 -24.09
C VAL A 843 -6.28 10.57 -23.65
N ALA A 844 -6.53 10.31 -22.37
CA ALA A 844 -7.85 10.37 -21.77
C ALA A 844 -7.75 10.77 -20.30
N ARG A 845 -8.83 11.32 -19.75
CA ARG A 845 -8.82 11.78 -18.36
C ARG A 845 -8.70 10.59 -17.40
N ALA A 846 -7.90 10.75 -16.35
CA ALA A 846 -7.86 9.82 -15.23
C ALA A 846 -8.31 10.53 -13.94
N GLU A 847 -9.08 9.81 -13.12
CA GLU A 847 -9.61 10.33 -11.86
C GLU A 847 -9.20 9.43 -10.69
N ILE A 848 -8.57 10.03 -9.68
CA ILE A 848 -8.32 9.42 -8.38
C ILE A 848 -9.42 9.88 -7.43
N GLY A 849 -10.24 8.93 -6.97
CA GLY A 849 -11.44 9.15 -6.15
C GLY A 849 -11.14 9.67 -4.74
N GLN A 850 -12.20 10.08 -4.05
CA GLN A 850 -12.09 10.62 -2.69
C GLN A 850 -11.54 9.56 -1.73
N ARG A 851 -10.55 9.91 -0.89
CA ARG A 851 -9.85 8.96 0.00
C ARG A 851 -9.27 7.72 -0.70
N ALA A 852 -9.10 7.78 -2.02
CA ALA A 852 -8.49 6.68 -2.76
C ALA A 852 -6.99 6.64 -2.52
N PHE A 853 -6.41 5.44 -2.55
CA PHE A 853 -5.00 5.19 -2.32
C PHE A 853 -4.36 4.58 -3.58
N LEU A 854 -3.34 5.24 -4.13
CA LEU A 854 -2.51 4.71 -5.20
C LEU A 854 -1.10 4.47 -4.63
N GLY A 855 -0.73 3.21 -4.45
CA GLY A 855 0.52 2.78 -3.84
C GLY A 855 1.74 2.98 -4.74
N ASN A 856 2.93 2.69 -4.21
CA ASN A 856 4.20 2.98 -4.87
C ASN A 856 4.27 2.35 -6.27
N SER A 857 4.69 3.14 -7.26
CA SER A 857 4.72 2.75 -8.67
C SER A 857 3.37 2.28 -9.23
N GLY A 858 2.26 2.57 -8.54
CA GLY A 858 0.90 2.29 -8.98
C GLY A 858 0.50 3.17 -10.17
N MET A 859 -0.33 2.63 -11.05
CA MET A 859 -0.70 3.30 -12.30
C MET A 859 -2.22 3.47 -12.43
N ALA A 860 -2.66 4.65 -12.86
CA ALA A 860 -4.01 4.91 -13.36
C ALA A 860 -3.91 5.46 -14.80
N GLY A 861 -3.96 4.57 -15.79
CA GLY A 861 -3.78 4.90 -17.20
C GLY A 861 -4.90 5.76 -17.81
N PRO A 862 -4.84 6.09 -19.12
CA PRO A 862 -5.86 6.89 -19.78
C PRO A 862 -7.27 6.31 -19.64
N GLY A 863 -8.21 7.12 -19.16
CA GLY A 863 -9.61 6.72 -18.98
C GLY A 863 -9.86 5.85 -17.75
N HIS A 864 -8.86 5.65 -16.88
CA HIS A 864 -9.02 4.86 -15.67
C HIS A 864 -9.51 5.72 -14.51
N ARG A 865 -10.33 5.13 -13.64
CA ARG A 865 -10.86 5.77 -12.44
C ARG A 865 -10.62 4.89 -11.23
N VAL A 866 -9.83 5.39 -10.28
CA VAL A 866 -9.75 4.80 -8.94
C VAL A 866 -10.96 5.32 -8.16
N PRO A 867 -11.88 4.45 -7.70
CA PRO A 867 -13.13 4.89 -7.10
C PRO A 867 -12.90 5.41 -5.67
N LYS A 868 -13.92 6.03 -5.08
CA LYS A 868 -13.89 6.48 -3.68
C LYS A 868 -13.51 5.33 -2.75
N ASP A 869 -12.64 5.58 -1.78
CA ASP A 869 -12.11 4.58 -0.83
C ASP A 869 -11.42 3.37 -1.53
N GLY A 870 -11.08 3.51 -2.81
CA GLY A 870 -10.41 2.46 -3.58
C GLY A 870 -8.91 2.44 -3.30
N LEU A 871 -8.31 1.25 -3.32
CA LEU A 871 -6.86 1.08 -3.15
C LEU A 871 -6.28 0.35 -4.36
N VAL A 872 -5.20 0.87 -4.92
CA VAL A 872 -4.35 0.20 -5.89
C VAL A 872 -2.99 0.06 -5.25
N ALA A 873 -2.54 -1.18 -5.03
CA ALA A 873 -1.32 -1.46 -4.27
C ALA A 873 -0.06 -1.24 -5.12
N VAL A 874 1.09 -1.54 -4.53
CA VAL A 874 2.42 -1.34 -5.12
C VAL A 874 2.55 -2.08 -6.45
N LEU A 875 3.18 -1.44 -7.45
CA LEU A 875 3.44 -1.99 -8.79
C LEU A 875 2.18 -2.58 -9.47
N SER A 876 1.01 -1.97 -9.21
CA SER A 876 -0.28 -2.44 -9.71
C SER A 876 -0.94 -1.39 -10.60
N ALA A 877 -1.71 -1.83 -11.60
CA ALA A 877 -2.53 -0.94 -12.41
C ALA A 877 -3.97 -0.89 -11.89
N ALA A 878 -4.57 0.29 -11.82
CA ALA A 878 -5.98 0.44 -11.59
C ALA A 878 -6.76 -0.28 -12.70
N PRO A 879 -7.85 -1.00 -12.40
CA PRO A 879 -8.74 -1.52 -13.45
C PRO A 879 -9.52 -0.36 -14.11
N THR A 880 -9.94 -0.56 -15.35
CA THR A 880 -10.76 0.43 -16.09
C THR A 880 -12.12 0.69 -15.45
N LYS A 881 -12.68 -0.29 -14.75
CA LYS A 881 -13.97 -0.20 -14.05
C LYS A 881 -13.85 -0.82 -12.66
N SER A 882 -14.16 -0.07 -11.63
CA SER A 882 -14.11 -0.51 -10.23
C SER A 882 -15.14 0.22 -9.36
N LYS A 883 -15.69 -0.46 -8.35
CA LYS A 883 -16.66 0.08 -7.38
C LYS A 883 -15.95 0.71 -6.17
N ALA A 884 -16.61 1.63 -5.48
CA ALA A 884 -16.09 2.24 -4.25
C ALA A 884 -15.66 1.17 -3.22
N GLY A 885 -14.60 1.46 -2.46
CA GLY A 885 -14.03 0.55 -1.47
C GLY A 885 -13.24 -0.65 -2.03
N SER A 886 -13.11 -0.80 -3.35
CA SER A 886 -12.36 -1.93 -3.92
C SER A 886 -10.84 -1.75 -3.82
N SER A 887 -10.14 -2.80 -3.38
CA SER A 887 -8.68 -2.85 -3.28
C SER A 887 -8.11 -3.78 -4.35
N TRP A 888 -6.98 -3.43 -4.96
CA TRP A 888 -6.37 -4.13 -6.09
C TRP A 888 -4.87 -4.30 -5.89
N LEU A 889 -4.32 -5.47 -6.23
CA LEU A 889 -2.89 -5.78 -6.13
C LEU A 889 -2.44 -6.64 -7.32
N GLY A 890 -1.22 -6.41 -7.77
CA GLY A 890 -0.53 -7.21 -8.78
C GLY A 890 -0.72 -6.70 -10.20
N SER A 891 -0.05 -7.41 -11.10
CA SER A 891 -0.17 -7.27 -12.55
C SER A 891 -0.37 -8.69 -13.11
N PRO A 892 -1.54 -9.04 -13.68
CA PRO A 892 -2.73 -8.20 -13.80
C PRO A 892 -3.35 -7.89 -12.42
N PRO A 893 -4.12 -6.80 -12.29
CA PRO A 893 -4.68 -6.39 -11.00
C PRO A 893 -5.72 -7.39 -10.50
N VAL A 894 -5.48 -7.94 -9.30
CA VAL A 894 -6.37 -8.86 -8.59
C VAL A 894 -7.06 -8.12 -7.44
N ARG A 895 -8.37 -8.31 -7.28
CA ARG A 895 -9.13 -7.67 -6.19
C ARG A 895 -8.77 -8.29 -4.84
N LEU A 896 -8.35 -7.47 -3.89
CA LEU A 896 -8.11 -7.85 -2.50
C LEU A 896 -9.40 -7.74 -1.66
N ARG A 897 -9.62 -8.71 -0.78
CA ARG A 897 -10.58 -8.60 0.31
C ARG A 897 -9.96 -7.75 1.41
N ARG A 898 -10.34 -6.47 1.48
CA ARG A 898 -9.90 -5.55 2.53
C ARG A 898 -11.09 -5.22 3.42
N THR A 899 -10.95 -5.47 4.71
CA THR A 899 -11.66 -4.77 5.77
C THR A 899 -10.89 -3.49 6.06
N VAL A 900 -11.51 -2.34 5.84
CA VAL A 900 -10.93 -1.05 6.24
C VAL A 900 -10.95 -1.05 7.77
N ALA A 901 -9.76 -1.10 8.39
CA ALA A 901 -9.67 -0.89 9.83
C ALA A 901 -10.12 0.55 10.11
N ALA A 902 -10.94 0.77 11.15
CA ALA A 902 -11.20 2.12 11.61
C ALA A 902 -9.98 2.55 12.44
N ALA A 903 -9.02 3.22 11.82
CA ALA A 903 -8.01 3.95 12.59
C ALA A 903 -8.47 5.38 12.89
N ASP A 904 -7.69 6.05 13.74
CA ASP A 904 -7.93 7.41 14.17
C ASP A 904 -7.85 8.40 12.98
N ASP A 905 -9.01 8.67 12.36
CA ASP A 905 -9.21 9.61 11.25
C ASP A 905 -8.59 11.00 11.54
N SER A 906 -8.46 11.37 12.82
CA SER A 906 -7.91 12.67 13.24
C SER A 906 -6.41 12.84 12.98
N ARG A 907 -5.66 11.74 12.77
CA ARG A 907 -4.21 11.77 12.48
C ARG A 907 -3.84 11.27 11.08
N THR A 908 -4.81 10.80 10.30
CA THR A 908 -4.58 10.34 8.92
C THR A 908 -5.25 11.26 7.90
N PHE A 909 -6.50 11.67 8.11
CA PHE A 909 -7.25 12.48 7.14
C PHE A 909 -7.59 13.90 7.63
N ARG A 910 -7.65 14.14 8.95
CA ARG A 910 -8.00 15.46 9.54
C ARG A 910 -7.01 15.96 10.60
N PRO A 911 -5.74 16.16 10.25
CA PRO A 911 -4.70 16.56 11.19
C PRO A 911 -4.97 17.94 11.82
N PRO A 912 -4.81 18.10 13.15
CA PRO A 912 -4.97 19.38 13.84
C PRO A 912 -3.90 20.39 13.40
N ALA A 913 -4.21 21.68 13.48
CA ALA A 913 -3.34 22.77 13.00
C ALA A 913 -1.90 22.70 13.55
N ARG A 914 -1.72 22.29 14.82
CA ARG A 914 -0.39 22.12 15.42
C ARG A 914 0.48 21.10 14.68
N LEU A 915 -0.10 19.99 14.19
CA LEU A 915 0.64 18.97 13.43
C LEU A 915 0.93 19.47 12.01
N ARG A 916 0.05 20.29 11.43
CA ARG A 916 0.30 21.00 10.16
C ARG A 916 1.52 21.92 10.26
N VAL A 917 1.58 22.75 11.31
CA VAL A 917 2.74 23.63 11.54
C VAL A 917 4.01 22.81 11.76
N ALA A 918 3.96 21.76 12.60
CA ALA A 918 5.12 20.91 12.85
C ALA A 918 5.64 20.23 11.58
N ARG A 919 4.75 19.69 10.73
CA ARG A 919 5.11 19.10 9.43
C ARG A 919 5.74 20.14 8.50
N ILE A 920 5.16 21.35 8.41
CA ILE A 920 5.73 22.44 7.59
C ILE A 920 7.16 22.78 8.04
N LEU A 921 7.41 22.89 9.35
CA LEU A 921 8.75 23.18 9.87
C LEU A 921 9.77 22.10 9.47
N TRP A 922 9.38 20.83 9.48
CA TRP A 922 10.23 19.74 8.99
C TRP A 922 10.41 19.78 7.47
N GLU A 923 9.36 20.06 6.70
CA GLU A 923 9.43 20.15 5.25
C GLU A 923 10.33 21.30 4.77
N LEU A 924 10.40 22.41 5.51
CA LEU A 924 11.35 23.50 5.21
C LEU A 924 12.81 23.03 5.25
N LEU A 925 13.15 22.01 6.03
CA LEU A 925 14.51 21.45 6.09
C LEU A 925 14.90 20.70 4.80
N ARG A 926 13.96 20.41 3.89
CA ARG A 926 14.26 19.74 2.61
C ARG A 926 15.06 20.62 1.64
N VAL A 927 15.13 21.93 1.89
CA VAL A 927 16.03 22.82 1.15
C VAL A 927 17.50 22.56 1.47
N VAL A 928 17.80 22.03 2.67
CA VAL A 928 19.17 21.79 3.13
C VAL A 928 19.92 20.80 2.21
N PRO A 929 19.38 19.62 1.87
CA PRO A 929 19.96 18.73 0.85
C PRO A 929 20.29 19.43 -0.47
N VAL A 930 19.41 20.32 -0.96
CA VAL A 930 19.64 21.05 -2.22
C VAL A 930 20.84 21.98 -2.10
N ILE A 931 20.92 22.71 -0.98
CA ILE A 931 22.04 23.60 -0.68
C ILE A 931 23.34 22.78 -0.61
N VAL A 932 23.32 21.62 0.06
CA VAL A 932 24.48 20.71 0.15
C VAL A 932 24.90 20.24 -1.24
N THR A 933 23.97 19.78 -2.08
CA THR A 933 24.26 19.33 -3.45
C THR A 933 24.89 20.43 -4.29
N CYS A 934 24.37 21.65 -4.22
CA CYS A 934 24.93 22.81 -4.90
C CYS A 934 26.29 23.23 -4.31
N ALA A 935 26.48 23.10 -2.99
CA ALA A 935 27.76 23.36 -2.33
C ALA A 935 28.84 22.37 -2.79
N ILE A 936 28.52 21.08 -2.89
CA ILE A 936 29.43 20.06 -3.43
C ILE A 936 29.80 20.41 -4.87
N GLY A 937 28.81 20.74 -5.71
CA GLY A 937 29.08 21.12 -7.10
C GLY A 937 29.93 22.38 -7.24
N TRP A 938 29.69 23.38 -6.40
CA TRP A 938 30.51 24.58 -6.36
C TRP A 938 31.95 24.30 -5.89
N ALA A 939 32.12 23.48 -4.85
CA ALA A 939 33.44 23.06 -4.38
C ALA A 939 34.22 22.28 -5.46
N VAL A 940 33.53 21.43 -6.23
CA VAL A 940 34.13 20.76 -7.40
C VAL A 940 34.59 21.78 -8.44
N LEU A 941 33.78 22.78 -8.78
CA LEU A 941 34.15 23.82 -9.74
C LEU A 941 35.36 24.63 -9.28
N VAL A 942 35.39 25.08 -8.02
CA VAL A 942 36.52 25.83 -7.45
C VAL A 942 37.79 24.98 -7.41
N THR A 943 37.68 23.71 -7.04
CA THR A 943 38.82 22.78 -7.01
C THR A 943 39.38 22.52 -8.41
N LEU A 944 38.51 22.29 -9.40
CA LEU A 944 38.93 22.14 -10.80
C LEU A 944 39.55 23.44 -11.34
N ALA A 945 39.06 24.60 -10.91
CA ALA A 945 39.66 25.89 -11.25
C ALA A 945 41.08 26.01 -10.70
N ALA A 946 41.29 25.62 -9.44
CA ALA A 946 42.60 25.63 -8.81
C ALA A 946 43.59 24.68 -9.50
N LEU A 947 43.15 23.46 -9.85
CA LEU A 947 43.96 22.52 -10.60
C LEU A 947 44.30 23.04 -12.00
N THR A 948 43.33 23.68 -12.66
CA THR A 948 43.54 24.25 -14.00
C THR A 948 44.51 25.42 -13.97
N ALA A 949 44.41 26.29 -12.96
CA ALA A 949 45.33 27.41 -12.79
C ALA A 949 46.75 26.96 -12.41
N ALA A 950 46.89 25.94 -11.56
CA ALA A 950 48.18 25.46 -11.10
C ALA A 950 48.93 24.62 -12.15
N TRP A 951 48.23 23.70 -12.84
CA TRP A 951 48.85 22.66 -13.67
C TRP A 951 48.24 22.52 -15.07
N GLY A 952 47.33 23.41 -15.43
CA GLY A 952 46.66 23.42 -16.74
C GLY A 952 45.45 22.46 -16.84
N PRO A 953 44.64 22.61 -17.90
CA PRO A 953 43.36 21.89 -18.05
C PRO A 953 43.53 20.38 -18.24
N LEU A 954 44.66 19.92 -18.79
CA LEU A 954 44.92 18.49 -18.99
C LEU A 954 45.12 17.76 -17.65
N VAL A 955 45.91 18.34 -16.74
CA VAL A 955 46.12 17.77 -15.40
C VAL A 955 44.84 17.86 -14.58
N ALA A 956 44.09 18.97 -14.69
CA ALA A 956 42.78 19.12 -14.07
C ALA A 956 41.78 18.04 -14.54
N PHE A 957 41.81 17.64 -15.80
CA PHE A 957 41.01 16.52 -16.30
C PHE A 957 41.44 15.17 -15.68
N LEU A 958 42.74 14.85 -15.71
CA LEU A 958 43.25 13.59 -15.18
C LEU A 958 42.97 13.42 -13.68
N LEU A 959 43.12 14.50 -12.91
CA LEU A 959 42.81 14.53 -11.48
C LEU A 959 41.32 14.75 -11.19
N GLY A 960 40.53 15.19 -12.16
CA GLY A 960 39.11 15.47 -11.98
C GLY A 960 38.30 14.25 -11.56
N GLY A 961 38.72 13.04 -11.95
CA GLY A 961 38.14 11.80 -11.45
C GLY A 961 38.33 11.62 -9.93
N VAL A 962 39.49 12.03 -9.39
CA VAL A 962 39.77 12.01 -7.96
C VAL A 962 38.93 13.07 -7.22
N VAL A 963 38.77 14.26 -7.83
CA VAL A 963 37.91 15.32 -7.28
C VAL A 963 36.46 14.84 -7.17
N LEU A 964 35.93 14.21 -8.22
CA LEU A 964 34.56 13.67 -8.19
C LEU A 964 34.41 12.46 -7.25
N LEU A 965 35.45 11.63 -7.12
CA LEU A 965 35.45 10.55 -6.13
C LEU A 965 35.37 11.10 -4.70
N ALA A 966 36.12 12.16 -4.39
CA ALA A 966 36.07 12.84 -3.10
C ALA A 966 34.69 13.49 -2.86
N ALA A 967 34.14 14.15 -3.87
CA ALA A 967 32.79 14.72 -3.81
C ALA A 967 31.72 13.65 -3.54
N GLY A 968 31.81 12.49 -4.20
CA GLY A 968 30.95 11.34 -3.95
C GLY A 968 31.09 10.78 -2.54
N ALA A 969 32.31 10.70 -2.01
CA ALA A 969 32.55 10.26 -0.62
C ALA A 969 31.94 11.25 0.40
N VAL A 970 32.07 12.56 0.16
CA VAL A 970 31.40 13.59 0.98
C VAL A 970 29.89 13.42 0.92
N ALA A 971 29.32 13.27 -0.28
CA ALA A 971 27.89 13.08 -0.48
C ALA A 971 27.34 11.84 0.28
N ALA A 972 28.03 10.70 0.14
CA ALA A 972 27.69 9.46 0.83
C ALA A 972 27.80 9.59 2.36
N GLY A 973 28.83 10.30 2.85
CA GLY A 973 29.03 10.59 4.26
C GLY A 973 27.94 11.49 4.83
N VAL A 974 27.58 12.57 4.13
CA VAL A 974 26.52 13.49 4.54
C VAL A 974 25.16 12.81 4.58
N SER A 975 24.81 12.00 3.58
CA SER A 975 23.53 11.27 3.61
C SER A 975 23.48 10.22 4.74
N THR A 976 24.61 9.55 5.01
CA THR A 976 24.74 8.63 6.14
C THR A 976 24.55 9.37 7.46
N ALA A 977 25.22 10.50 7.64
CA ALA A 977 25.09 11.33 8.83
C ALA A 977 23.64 11.82 9.02
N ALA A 978 22.99 12.30 7.95
CA ALA A 978 21.59 12.72 7.97
C ALA A 978 20.67 11.58 8.44
N LYS A 979 20.83 10.36 7.91
CA LYS A 979 20.06 9.19 8.36
C LYS A 979 20.20 8.94 9.87
N TRP A 980 21.43 8.97 10.39
CA TRP A 980 21.69 8.67 11.80
C TRP A 980 21.27 9.79 12.75
N ILE A 981 21.44 11.05 12.35
CA ILE A 981 21.06 12.24 13.13
C ILE A 981 19.54 12.39 13.18
N LEU A 982 18.87 12.25 12.02
CA LEU A 982 17.45 12.52 11.90
C LEU A 982 16.58 11.35 12.37
N ILE A 983 16.94 10.11 12.00
CA ILE A 983 16.08 8.93 12.23
C ILE A 983 16.66 8.02 13.31
N GLY A 984 17.96 7.73 13.26
CA GLY A 984 18.61 6.73 14.11
C GLY A 984 18.44 5.30 13.58
N ARG A 985 18.25 4.31 14.46
CA ARG A 985 17.96 2.91 14.08
C ARG A 985 16.46 2.74 13.84
N VAL A 986 16.08 2.30 12.65
CA VAL A 986 14.69 1.93 12.34
C VAL A 986 14.38 0.54 12.88
N ARG A 987 13.21 0.38 13.51
CA ARG A 987 12.66 -0.90 13.98
C ARG A 987 11.31 -1.13 13.29
N ALA A 988 10.92 -2.39 13.12
CA ALA A 988 9.61 -2.72 12.57
C ALA A 988 8.53 -2.30 13.57
N ALA A 989 7.71 -1.31 13.19
CA ALA A 989 6.62 -0.77 13.98
C ALA A 989 5.61 -0.06 13.05
N GLU A 990 4.39 0.17 13.54
CA GLU A 990 3.38 0.96 12.85
C GLU A 990 3.46 2.42 13.34
N HIS A 991 3.45 3.36 12.39
CA HIS A 991 3.50 4.79 12.66
C HIS A 991 2.35 5.50 11.94
N PRO A 992 1.61 6.42 12.61
CA PRO A 992 0.66 7.28 11.94
C PRO A 992 1.33 8.15 10.88
N LEU A 993 0.62 8.45 9.80
CA LEU A 993 1.11 9.28 8.69
C LEU A 993 1.58 10.67 9.17
N TRP A 994 0.79 11.30 10.04
CA TRP A 994 1.13 12.58 10.68
C TRP A 994 1.98 12.38 11.95
N SER A 995 3.15 11.76 11.79
CA SER A 995 4.10 11.57 12.88
C SER A 995 5.50 12.10 12.54
N SER A 996 6.22 12.54 13.57
CA SER A 996 7.61 13.03 13.45
C SER A 996 8.55 11.98 12.85
N PHE A 997 8.28 10.68 13.03
CA PHE A 997 9.07 9.63 12.37
C PHE A 997 8.98 9.73 10.85
N VAL A 998 7.76 9.83 10.30
CA VAL A 998 7.53 9.94 8.85
C VAL A 998 8.20 11.20 8.30
N TRP A 999 7.99 12.36 8.93
CA TRP A 999 8.55 13.63 8.42
C TRP A 999 10.08 13.66 8.44
N ARG A 1000 10.71 13.11 9.49
CA ARG A 1000 12.19 12.97 9.56
C ARG A 1000 12.70 11.99 8.51
N SER A 1001 11.95 10.91 8.27
CA SER A 1001 12.29 9.94 7.24
C SER A 1001 12.25 10.57 5.85
N GLU A 1002 11.20 11.34 5.54
CA GLU A 1002 11.09 12.06 4.27
C GLU A 1002 12.24 13.05 4.06
N VAL A 1003 12.64 13.82 5.09
CA VAL A 1003 13.79 14.74 4.98
C VAL A 1003 15.10 13.97 4.74
N SER A 1004 15.30 12.84 5.43
CA SER A 1004 16.46 11.97 5.20
C SER A 1004 16.45 11.36 3.80
N ASP A 1005 15.28 11.08 3.24
CA ASP A 1005 15.16 10.54 1.88
C ASP A 1005 15.58 11.57 0.84
N VAL A 1006 15.26 12.86 1.04
CA VAL A 1006 15.77 13.95 0.19
C VAL A 1006 17.31 14.03 0.22
N PHE A 1007 17.97 13.73 1.35
CA PHE A 1007 19.44 13.62 1.35
C PHE A 1007 19.93 12.45 0.48
N THR A 1008 19.21 11.33 0.48
CA THR A 1008 19.55 10.19 -0.38
C THR A 1008 19.37 10.55 -1.84
N GLU A 1009 18.20 11.08 -2.21
CA GLU A 1009 17.83 11.36 -3.60
C GLU A 1009 18.53 12.58 -4.20
N MET A 1010 18.80 13.63 -3.40
CA MET A 1010 19.42 14.84 -3.90
C MET A 1010 20.93 14.94 -3.68
N VAL A 1011 21.47 14.28 -2.65
CA VAL A 1011 22.91 14.35 -2.34
C VAL A 1011 23.59 13.05 -2.77
N ALA A 1012 23.23 11.90 -2.18
CA ALA A 1012 23.97 10.68 -2.44
C ALA A 1012 23.71 10.09 -3.84
N ALA A 1013 22.47 10.08 -4.32
CA ALA A 1013 22.11 9.46 -5.60
C ALA A 1013 22.84 10.07 -6.81
N PRO A 1014 22.87 11.41 -7.02
CA PRO A 1014 23.55 12.01 -8.18
C PRO A 1014 25.08 12.03 -8.05
N TRP A 1015 25.63 12.16 -6.84
CA TRP A 1015 27.08 12.30 -6.62
C TRP A 1015 27.80 10.97 -6.38
N PHE A 1016 27.09 9.92 -5.95
CA PHE A 1016 27.69 8.67 -5.53
C PHE A 1016 26.90 7.42 -5.96
N ALA A 1017 25.64 7.28 -5.56
CA ALA A 1017 24.95 5.99 -5.64
C ALA A 1017 24.73 5.52 -7.10
N SER A 1018 24.44 6.47 -8.01
CA SER A 1018 24.24 6.15 -9.44
C SER A 1018 25.52 5.66 -10.12
N SER A 1019 26.68 6.26 -9.82
CA SER A 1019 27.98 5.84 -10.38
C SER A 1019 28.56 4.63 -9.66
N ALA A 1020 28.13 4.37 -8.41
CA ALA A 1020 28.51 3.21 -7.63
C ALA A 1020 27.67 1.96 -7.93
N ALA A 1021 26.63 2.04 -8.77
CA ALA A 1021 25.78 0.91 -9.14
C ALA A 1021 26.59 -0.27 -9.70
N GLY A 1022 26.30 -1.47 -9.19
CA GLY A 1022 27.02 -2.70 -9.53
C GLY A 1022 28.39 -2.84 -8.87
N THR A 1023 28.86 -1.84 -8.10
CA THR A 1023 30.19 -1.84 -7.46
C THR A 1023 30.13 -2.17 -5.96
N PRO A 1024 31.27 -2.55 -5.33
CA PRO A 1024 31.34 -2.71 -3.88
C PRO A 1024 31.04 -1.44 -3.09
N ALA A 1025 31.28 -0.26 -3.66
CA ALA A 1025 31.10 1.02 -2.96
C ALA A 1025 29.64 1.23 -2.57
N LEU A 1026 28.69 0.91 -3.46
CA LEU A 1026 27.26 1.01 -3.18
C LEU A 1026 26.87 0.10 -2.01
N VAL A 1027 27.38 -1.13 -1.97
CA VAL A 1027 27.14 -2.07 -0.86
C VAL A 1027 27.63 -1.52 0.48
N TRP A 1028 28.83 -0.90 0.51
CA TRP A 1028 29.37 -0.33 1.74
C TRP A 1028 28.56 0.86 2.25
N TRP A 1029 28.08 1.72 1.35
CA TRP A 1029 27.22 2.83 1.73
C TRP A 1029 25.82 2.36 2.16
N LEU A 1030 25.22 1.38 1.49
CA LEU A 1030 23.96 0.79 1.96
C LEU A 1030 24.10 0.16 3.36
N ARG A 1031 25.25 -0.44 3.66
CA ARG A 1031 25.59 -0.90 5.03
C ARG A 1031 25.74 0.25 6.02
N SER A 1032 26.32 1.38 5.62
CA SER A 1032 26.44 2.55 6.50
C SER A 1032 25.06 3.16 6.83
N LEU A 1033 24.08 3.00 5.95
CA LEU A 1033 22.67 3.33 6.22
C LEU A 1033 21.96 2.32 7.14
N GLY A 1034 22.53 1.12 7.37
CA GLY A 1034 22.00 0.11 8.29
C GLY A 1034 21.66 -1.25 7.66
N ALA A 1035 21.74 -1.39 6.33
CA ALA A 1035 21.41 -2.63 5.65
C ALA A 1035 22.38 -3.77 5.99
N ARG A 1036 21.85 -4.98 6.15
CA ARG A 1036 22.64 -6.19 6.42
C ARG A 1036 22.92 -6.91 5.11
N ILE A 1037 24.04 -6.60 4.47
CA ILE A 1037 24.38 -7.16 3.16
C ILE A 1037 25.51 -8.18 3.30
N GLY A 1038 25.28 -9.43 2.89
CA GLY A 1038 26.26 -10.52 2.91
C GLY A 1038 27.44 -10.32 1.94
N PRO A 1039 28.49 -11.16 2.04
CA PRO A 1039 29.64 -11.07 1.15
C PRO A 1039 29.29 -11.47 -0.29
N GLY A 1040 29.90 -10.78 -1.25
CA GLY A 1040 29.80 -11.09 -2.68
C GLY A 1040 28.43 -10.86 -3.31
N VAL A 1041 27.62 -9.99 -2.70
CA VAL A 1041 26.38 -9.49 -3.30
C VAL A 1041 26.69 -8.63 -4.52
N TRP A 1042 25.82 -8.71 -5.52
CA TRP A 1042 25.74 -7.77 -6.63
C TRP A 1042 24.51 -6.89 -6.45
N CYS A 1043 24.67 -5.56 -6.49
CA CYS A 1043 23.57 -4.62 -6.24
C CYS A 1043 23.63 -3.47 -7.24
N ASP A 1044 22.61 -3.36 -8.09
CA ASP A 1044 22.45 -2.28 -9.06
C ASP A 1044 21.41 -1.23 -8.64
N SER A 1045 20.82 -1.39 -7.45
CA SER A 1045 19.80 -0.48 -6.92
C SER A 1045 20.25 0.13 -5.60
N HIS A 1046 20.00 1.43 -5.46
CA HIS A 1046 20.16 2.17 -4.22
C HIS A 1046 18.84 2.34 -3.45
N TRP A 1047 17.71 1.92 -4.05
CA TRP A 1047 16.37 2.03 -3.45
C TRP A 1047 16.11 0.93 -2.41
N LEU A 1048 16.79 1.06 -1.28
CA LEU A 1048 16.57 0.30 -0.05
C LEU A 1048 16.07 1.26 1.05
N PRO A 1049 14.83 1.77 0.95
CA PRO A 1049 14.26 2.60 2.00
C PRO A 1049 14.13 1.77 3.28
N GLU A 1050 14.25 2.46 4.43
CA GLU A 1050 14.38 1.81 5.74
C GLU A 1050 15.49 0.73 5.79
N ALA A 1051 16.68 1.05 5.27
CA ALA A 1051 17.82 0.14 5.13
C ALA A 1051 18.06 -0.81 6.32
N ASP A 1052 17.86 -0.37 7.57
CA ASP A 1052 17.98 -1.21 8.80
C ASP A 1052 17.12 -2.49 8.78
N LEU A 1053 16.02 -2.49 8.01
CA LEU A 1053 15.08 -3.61 7.89
C LEU A 1053 15.42 -4.55 6.72
N VAL A 1054 16.39 -4.18 5.87
CA VAL A 1054 16.77 -4.94 4.68
C VAL A 1054 17.95 -5.87 4.99
N THR A 1055 17.78 -7.15 4.67
CA THR A 1055 18.85 -8.16 4.73
C THR A 1055 19.02 -8.82 3.37
N LEU A 1056 20.23 -8.72 2.81
CA LEU A 1056 20.63 -9.41 1.58
C LEU A 1056 21.59 -10.53 1.95
N GLY A 1057 21.28 -11.76 1.53
CA GLY A 1057 22.09 -12.95 1.80
C GLY A 1057 23.45 -12.91 1.10
N ARG A 1058 24.32 -13.87 1.42
CA ARG A 1058 25.57 -14.09 0.66
C ARG A 1058 25.25 -14.32 -0.82
N ALA A 1059 26.03 -13.71 -1.70
CA ALA A 1059 25.95 -13.88 -3.16
C ALA A 1059 24.59 -13.52 -3.81
N SER A 1060 23.70 -12.83 -3.10
CA SER A 1060 22.44 -12.33 -3.69
C SER A 1060 22.68 -11.32 -4.81
N THR A 1061 21.73 -11.24 -5.73
CA THR A 1061 21.75 -10.31 -6.87
C THR A 1061 20.52 -9.44 -6.82
N ILE A 1062 20.72 -8.12 -6.86
CA ILE A 1062 19.67 -7.10 -7.00
C ILE A 1062 19.92 -6.39 -8.33
N ASN A 1063 19.05 -6.63 -9.32
CA ASN A 1063 19.11 -5.99 -10.64
C ASN A 1063 18.67 -4.52 -10.57
N ALA A 1064 18.97 -3.76 -11.62
CA ALA A 1064 18.55 -2.37 -11.75
C ALA A 1064 17.01 -2.23 -11.68
N GLY A 1065 16.53 -1.12 -11.12
CA GLY A 1065 15.10 -0.84 -10.98
C GLY A 1065 14.37 -1.64 -9.89
N ALA A 1066 15.04 -2.60 -9.22
CA ALA A 1066 14.46 -3.30 -8.09
C ALA A 1066 14.36 -2.39 -6.85
N SER A 1067 13.21 -2.40 -6.17
CA SER A 1067 13.02 -1.76 -4.87
C SER A 1067 12.88 -2.83 -3.79
N CYS A 1068 13.71 -2.75 -2.74
CA CYS A 1068 13.65 -3.67 -1.60
C CYS A 1068 13.06 -2.95 -0.39
N ARG A 1069 11.76 -3.14 -0.16
CA ARG A 1069 11.10 -2.72 1.08
C ARG A 1069 10.67 -3.95 1.85
N ARG A 1070 10.89 -4.00 3.16
CA ARG A 1070 10.07 -4.87 4.02
C ARG A 1070 8.68 -4.27 3.95
N ILE A 1071 7.63 -5.06 3.69
CA ILE A 1071 6.25 -4.58 3.45
C ILE A 1071 5.85 -3.63 4.59
N CYS A 1072 6.11 -2.34 4.38
CA CYS A 1072 5.61 -1.24 5.17
C CYS A 1072 4.18 -1.13 4.70
N SER A 1073 3.25 -1.56 5.54
CA SER A 1073 1.86 -1.18 5.37
C SER A 1073 1.77 0.33 5.59
N MET A 1074 2.08 1.11 4.54
CA MET A 1074 1.26 2.27 4.22
C MET A 1074 -0.09 1.81 3.63
N ILE A 1075 -0.64 0.70 4.14
CA ILE A 1075 -2.06 0.46 4.05
C ILE A 1075 -2.58 1.37 5.13
N GLY A 1076 -2.99 2.58 4.73
CA GLY A 1076 -3.55 3.57 5.63
C GLY A 1076 -4.46 2.86 6.61
N SER A 1077 -4.01 2.83 7.87
CA SER A 1077 -4.84 2.44 8.99
C SER A 1077 -6.10 3.28 8.92
#